data_AF-A0A1A5Q014-F1
#
_entry.id   AF-A0A1A5Q014-F1
#
_cell.length_a   1.000
_cell.length_b   1.000
_cell.length_c   1.000
_cell.angle_alpha   90.00
_cell.angle_beta   90.00
_cell.angle_gamma   90.00
#
_symmetry.space_group_name_H-M   'P 1'
#
loop_
_entity.id
_entity.type
_entity.pdbx_description
1 polymer ?
#
loop_
_entity_poly.entity_id
_entity_poly.type
_entity_poly.pdbx_seq_one_letter_code
_entity_poly.pdbx_strand_id
1 'polypeptide(L)'
;MLLLGAGASISSRIPSASTCIWQWKRSIFLSNHPGMERNFDELSLGMVQERIQDWLDTQPGFPRAGDAGEYGFYIDRCYPRIEDRRSFFQRHIQGAKLSSGYRIAARLAKNNLFRLAWTTNFDGLIARALAETSVTPVEIGLDSTNRIVRTNRAGELSCVALHGDYRYDTLRNTDAEVQRLDRELRQALIDQSISSPIIVLGYSGRDNSIMEALTDCYSRSGTGVLYWCGFGDGPPPEAVASLIAVARKAGRTAYYVPGAAFDDVMRRLALATLGGADREDVLGIIAKSGTEQPASMPFTVPAGAIGGIVKSTAFKLRCPVEAYSFKPASMPEQGVWRWVREAIGERRDLMAVPYKGRVLALGTLTSIHEVFADPMAEAPIRVPIDISELRHEDGGVTHLLVRSLALAIAGARSLPSEGPLLWDPEKPQRRQVDGRSYKVQDAVLLFIRRAGRDTFLVLKPTVKVLAADGSPAPKEDEKAIKLGILGYQHNDKFDAAVERWRRQLFGEGTQFSCPPSEDSGFVFTIDRAPVSAAIVAAPGEAAIPEKAAAKSVQKGFRIREPNLLFASKGNTGMVNDPHPVRGLVSNRPFDFSLTRSGMAHDIKLGVICPQPEGSATAARLTMLEQAASPSETEKDYLLDFPGFAQAFGLPLVIPRPQDLSWRAPDEPSPDLTKERGTRFAARAVIQAIDELRSAQRVNVILIVTPLRWANWRSFETDNERFDLHDFVKAYCARKGIATQFLDEDTLTDPQTCRIRWWLSLALYAKSFRTPFVLQAAGADTAYVGLGTSIDRHGPHGRKVVLGCSHIFNQQGQGLQYRLSKVENPSFDRRQRNAFLSRDDARRVGESIRQLFFEARSALPRRIIIHKRFEFRRDEREGLLEGLAGIAEVDMVEITVDDAFRYVNSKMYSGKLEVDKFPVARGTVIPIGDQEALLWVHGSAAAIRNNWRYYQGKRRIPAPLRIRRHAGTTDLQTLATEILGLSKMNWNSFDLYTQVPATLETSGQIARIGRLMENFGEANYDYRLLM
;
A
#
# COMPACT_ATOMS: atom_id res chain seq x y z
N MET A 1 38.43 -5.34 7.52
CA MET A 1 37.91 -6.57 8.15
C MET A 1 36.39 -6.48 8.23
N LEU A 2 35.70 -7.62 8.27
CA LEU A 2 34.26 -7.68 8.53
C LEU A 2 34.00 -8.25 9.92
N LEU A 3 33.00 -7.72 10.62
CA LEU A 3 32.38 -8.35 11.79
C LEU A 3 30.89 -8.55 11.50
N LEU A 4 30.47 -9.81 11.41
CA LEU A 4 29.13 -10.20 10.99
C LEU A 4 28.34 -10.77 12.18
N GLY A 5 27.23 -10.12 12.51
CA GLY A 5 26.25 -10.62 13.46
C GLY A 5 25.06 -11.33 12.81
N ALA A 6 24.12 -11.81 13.63
CA ALA A 6 23.01 -12.66 13.17
C ALA A 6 22.11 -11.95 12.14
N GLY A 7 22.05 -10.62 12.20
CA GLY A 7 21.31 -9.81 11.23
C GLY A 7 21.83 -9.95 9.78
N ALA A 8 23.10 -10.29 9.57
CA ALA A 8 23.65 -10.51 8.23
C ALA A 8 23.07 -11.77 7.56
N SER A 9 22.58 -12.72 8.36
CA SER A 9 22.08 -14.02 7.90
C SER A 9 20.56 -14.08 7.73
N ILE A 10 19.83 -12.97 7.98
CA ILE A 10 18.37 -12.90 7.81
C ILE A 10 17.95 -13.22 6.36
N SER A 11 18.61 -12.62 5.36
CA SER A 11 18.40 -12.93 3.94
C SER A 11 18.69 -14.39 3.58
N SER A 12 19.51 -15.07 4.38
CA SER A 12 19.83 -16.49 4.23
C SER A 12 18.84 -17.41 4.98
N ARG A 13 17.75 -16.83 5.51
CA ARG A 13 16.68 -17.50 6.27
C ARG A 13 17.12 -17.99 7.66
N ILE A 14 18.07 -17.29 8.28
CA ILE A 14 18.47 -17.54 9.66
C ILE A 14 17.88 -16.44 10.55
N PRO A 15 17.16 -16.78 11.63
CA PRO A 15 16.57 -15.78 12.52
C PRO A 15 17.65 -14.95 13.23
N SER A 16 17.34 -13.68 13.46
CA SER A 16 18.19 -12.84 14.31
C SER A 16 18.12 -13.28 15.78
N ALA A 17 19.10 -12.88 16.59
CA ALA A 17 19.06 -13.14 18.04
C ALA A 17 17.80 -12.58 18.70
N SER A 18 17.33 -11.40 18.27
CA SER A 18 16.07 -10.79 18.75
C SER A 18 14.86 -11.64 18.38
N THR A 19 14.82 -12.14 17.14
CA THR A 19 13.75 -13.03 16.67
C THR A 19 13.72 -14.32 17.49
N CYS A 20 14.88 -14.93 17.76
CA CYS A 20 14.97 -16.11 18.62
C CYS A 20 14.44 -15.86 20.03
N ILE A 21 14.84 -14.75 20.67
CA ILE A 21 14.34 -14.37 22.02
C ILE A 21 12.81 -14.32 22.02
N TRP A 22 12.20 -13.65 21.04
CA TRP A 22 10.74 -13.56 20.97
C TRP A 22 10.05 -14.89 20.65
N GLN A 23 10.66 -15.75 19.83
CA GLN A 23 10.17 -17.12 19.61
C GLN A 23 10.19 -17.94 20.90
N TRP A 24 11.27 -17.86 21.68
CA TRP A 24 11.41 -18.57 22.95
C TRP A 24 10.43 -18.04 24.00
N LYS A 25 10.33 -16.72 24.15
CA LYS A 25 9.31 -16.05 24.99
C LYS A 25 7.91 -16.52 24.64
N ARG A 26 7.56 -16.53 23.34
CA ARG A 26 6.27 -17.03 22.85
C ARG A 26 6.08 -18.50 23.20
N SER A 27 7.09 -19.34 22.99
CA SER A 27 6.98 -20.78 23.29
C SER A 27 6.70 -21.02 24.78
N ILE A 28 7.40 -20.32 25.67
CA ILE A 28 7.18 -20.40 27.13
C ILE A 28 5.79 -19.86 27.49
N PHE A 29 5.38 -18.76 26.88
CA PHE A 29 4.06 -18.19 27.10
C PHE A 29 2.95 -19.17 26.67
N LEU A 30 3.04 -19.73 25.47
CA LEU A 30 2.05 -20.66 24.93
C LEU A 30 1.99 -21.99 25.65
N SER A 31 3.12 -22.50 26.18
CA SER A 31 3.11 -23.72 26.99
C SER A 31 2.30 -23.56 28.29
N ASN A 32 2.13 -22.32 28.77
CA ASN A 32 1.29 -21.99 29.93
C ASN A 32 -0.14 -21.57 29.53
N HIS A 33 -0.43 -21.52 28.22
CA HIS A 33 -1.64 -20.94 27.66
C HIS A 33 -2.14 -21.73 26.43
N PRO A 34 -2.46 -23.02 26.58
CA PRO A 34 -2.86 -23.87 25.46
C PRO A 34 -4.13 -23.34 24.78
N GLY A 35 -4.16 -23.38 23.44
CA GLY A 35 -5.31 -22.94 22.65
C GLY A 35 -5.31 -21.44 22.28
N MET A 36 -4.23 -20.71 22.59
CA MET A 36 -4.06 -19.30 22.21
C MET A 36 -3.03 -19.08 21.09
N GLU A 37 -2.52 -20.15 20.48
CA GLU A 37 -1.44 -20.13 19.50
C GLU A 37 -1.71 -19.09 18.39
N ARG A 38 -2.94 -19.09 17.88
CA ARG A 38 -3.41 -18.21 16.80
C ARG A 38 -3.33 -16.73 17.13
N ASN A 39 -3.67 -16.35 18.36
CA ASN A 39 -3.68 -14.94 18.78
C ASN A 39 -2.27 -14.36 18.88
N PHE A 40 -1.26 -15.23 18.98
CA PHE A 40 0.14 -14.88 19.14
C PHE A 40 1.01 -15.39 17.98
N ASP A 41 0.42 -15.79 16.84
CA ASP A 41 1.16 -16.25 15.66
C ASP A 41 2.03 -15.13 15.04
N GLU A 42 1.53 -13.90 15.04
CA GLU A 42 2.17 -12.74 14.39
C GLU A 42 3.08 -11.99 15.39
N LEU A 43 4.25 -12.58 15.72
CA LEU A 43 5.21 -12.01 16.69
C LEU A 43 5.79 -10.65 16.27
N SER A 44 5.67 -10.27 15.00
CA SER A 44 6.02 -8.94 14.49
C SER A 44 5.23 -7.80 15.13
N LEU A 45 4.04 -8.08 15.66
CA LEU A 45 3.15 -7.05 16.19
C LEU A 45 3.62 -6.64 17.59
N GLY A 46 3.94 -5.35 17.78
CA GLY A 46 4.43 -4.83 19.07
C GLY A 46 3.52 -5.14 20.25
N MET A 47 2.19 -5.11 20.06
CA MET A 47 1.24 -5.47 21.11
C MET A 47 1.29 -6.96 21.49
N VAL A 48 1.56 -7.85 20.53
CA VAL A 48 1.72 -9.30 20.82
C VAL A 48 2.94 -9.50 21.71
N GLN A 49 4.04 -8.84 21.36
CA GLN A 49 5.27 -8.81 22.16
C GLN A 49 5.04 -8.25 23.56
N GLU A 50 4.35 -7.10 23.66
CA GLU A 50 4.05 -6.44 24.93
C GLU A 50 3.17 -7.32 25.83
N ARG A 51 2.14 -7.99 25.31
CA ARG A 51 1.32 -8.92 26.11
C ARG A 51 2.09 -10.12 26.63
N ILE A 52 2.98 -10.68 25.81
CA ILE A 52 3.87 -11.76 26.25
C ILE A 52 4.79 -11.23 27.36
N GLN A 53 5.37 -10.05 27.17
CA GLN A 53 6.26 -9.44 28.16
C GLN A 53 5.56 -9.09 29.47
N ASP A 54 4.38 -8.47 29.42
CA ASP A 54 3.57 -8.13 30.60
C ASP A 54 3.31 -9.40 31.43
N TRP A 55 3.01 -10.53 30.79
CA TRP A 55 2.88 -11.80 31.49
C TRP A 55 4.21 -12.25 32.11
N LEU A 56 5.31 -12.25 31.33
CA LEU A 56 6.64 -12.65 31.83
C LEU A 56 7.09 -11.81 33.02
N ASP A 57 6.85 -10.50 32.99
CA ASP A 57 7.22 -9.56 34.06
C ASP A 57 6.47 -9.81 35.37
N THR A 58 5.29 -10.44 35.32
CA THR A 58 4.55 -10.88 36.53
C THR A 58 5.05 -12.20 37.11
N GLN A 59 5.85 -12.95 36.34
CA GLN A 59 6.39 -14.22 36.78
C GLN A 59 7.75 -14.02 37.48
N PRO A 60 8.01 -14.70 38.61
CA PRO A 60 9.29 -14.57 39.31
C PRO A 60 10.44 -15.13 38.47
N GLY A 61 11.56 -14.40 38.43
CA GLY A 61 12.82 -14.86 37.85
C GLY A 61 12.98 -14.67 36.34
N PHE A 62 12.00 -14.08 35.65
CA PHE A 62 12.13 -13.73 34.23
C PHE A 62 12.81 -12.36 34.06
N PRO A 63 13.71 -12.20 33.06
CA PRO A 63 14.35 -10.92 32.78
C PRO A 63 13.38 -9.93 32.14
N ARG A 64 13.55 -8.65 32.48
CA ARG A 64 12.82 -7.53 31.89
C ARG A 64 13.15 -7.40 30.40
N ALA A 65 12.22 -6.86 29.62
CA ALA A 65 12.46 -6.59 28.21
C ALA A 65 13.71 -5.73 27.99
N GLY A 66 14.60 -6.18 27.10
CA GLY A 66 15.82 -5.46 26.74
C GLY A 66 17.01 -5.73 27.65
N ASP A 67 16.86 -6.54 28.71
CA ASP A 67 17.97 -6.96 29.56
C ASP A 67 19.08 -7.66 28.74
N ALA A 68 20.35 -7.44 29.09
CA ALA A 68 21.47 -8.02 28.35
C ALA A 68 21.46 -9.55 28.39
N GLY A 69 20.98 -10.16 29.48
CA GLY A 69 20.95 -11.60 29.70
C GLY A 69 19.73 -12.33 29.11
N GLU A 70 18.82 -11.62 28.43
CA GLU A 70 17.62 -12.26 27.86
C GLU A 70 17.97 -13.44 26.95
N TYR A 71 18.96 -13.28 26.08
CA TYR A 71 19.32 -14.32 25.11
C TYR A 71 19.69 -15.63 25.82
N GLY A 72 20.64 -15.56 26.75
CA GLY A 72 21.14 -16.72 27.48
C GLY A 72 20.10 -17.33 28.40
N PHE A 73 19.30 -16.50 29.06
CA PHE A 73 18.22 -16.96 29.93
C PHE A 73 17.15 -17.74 29.15
N TYR A 74 16.61 -17.16 28.07
CA TYR A 74 15.48 -17.76 27.36
C TYR A 74 15.87 -19.01 26.57
N ILE A 75 17.07 -19.06 26.00
CA ILE A 75 17.54 -20.27 25.31
C ILE A 75 17.76 -21.42 26.30
N ASP A 76 18.33 -21.16 27.47
CA ASP A 76 18.52 -22.17 28.52
C ASP A 76 17.18 -22.69 29.02
N ARG A 77 16.22 -21.78 29.24
CA ARG A 77 14.87 -22.13 29.70
C ARG A 77 14.11 -22.99 28.69
N CYS A 78 14.25 -22.71 27.39
CA CYS A 78 13.62 -23.51 26.33
C CYS A 78 14.37 -24.82 26.04
N TYR A 79 15.70 -24.80 26.12
CA TYR A 79 16.58 -25.90 25.73
C TYR A 79 17.70 -26.08 26.77
N PRO A 80 17.42 -26.75 27.90
CA PRO A 80 18.41 -26.90 28.98
C PRO A 80 19.60 -27.78 28.59
N ARG A 81 19.41 -28.73 27.66
CA ARG A 81 20.47 -29.62 27.18
C ARG A 81 21.20 -28.99 25.99
N ILE A 82 22.53 -29.06 26.01
CA ILE A 82 23.39 -28.53 24.94
C ILE A 82 23.04 -29.13 23.57
N GLU A 83 22.73 -30.44 23.51
CA GLU A 83 22.34 -31.11 22.25
C GLU A 83 21.02 -30.59 21.67
N ASP A 84 20.07 -30.15 22.50
CA ASP A 84 18.80 -29.58 22.04
C ASP A 84 19.03 -28.17 21.44
N ARG A 85 19.92 -27.37 22.07
CA ARG A 85 20.37 -26.07 21.53
C ARG A 85 21.08 -26.24 20.18
N ARG A 86 21.98 -27.22 20.09
CA ARG A 86 22.68 -27.57 18.85
C ARG A 86 21.70 -27.98 17.76
N SER A 87 20.75 -28.86 18.08
CA SER A 87 19.69 -29.30 17.17
C SER A 87 18.79 -28.15 16.70
N PHE A 88 18.53 -27.16 17.56
CA PHE A 88 17.78 -25.96 17.20
C PHE A 88 18.50 -25.15 16.11
N PHE A 89 19.78 -24.81 16.29
CA PHE A 89 20.53 -24.05 15.29
C PHE A 89 20.83 -24.87 14.04
N GLN A 90 21.16 -26.15 14.18
CA GLN A 90 21.42 -27.05 13.06
C GLN A 90 20.25 -27.10 12.07
N ARG A 91 18.99 -27.16 12.56
CA ARG A 91 17.79 -27.14 11.70
C ARG A 91 17.71 -25.87 10.85
N HIS A 92 18.02 -24.71 11.44
CA HIS A 92 17.99 -23.43 10.72
C HIS A 92 19.15 -23.34 9.70
N ILE A 93 20.34 -23.79 10.06
CA ILE A 93 21.55 -23.70 9.23
C ILE A 93 21.50 -24.68 8.06
N GLN A 94 21.01 -25.91 8.26
CA GLN A 94 20.81 -26.90 7.19
C GLN A 94 19.85 -26.40 6.11
N GLY A 95 18.79 -25.67 6.50
CA GLY A 95 17.85 -25.05 5.57
C GLY A 95 18.34 -23.74 4.94
N ALA A 96 19.45 -23.17 5.40
CA ALA A 96 19.93 -21.86 4.98
C ALA A 96 20.51 -21.89 3.56
N LYS A 97 20.10 -20.92 2.75
CA LYS A 97 20.61 -20.68 1.39
C LYS A 97 21.53 -19.46 1.40
N LEU A 98 22.62 -19.51 0.64
CA LEU A 98 23.54 -18.36 0.50
C LEU A 98 22.81 -17.16 -0.11
N SER A 99 22.74 -16.05 0.64
CA SER A 99 22.28 -14.77 0.11
C SER A 99 23.25 -14.21 -0.95
N SER A 100 22.77 -13.26 -1.75
CA SER A 100 23.61 -12.49 -2.67
C SER A 100 24.74 -11.78 -1.92
N GLY A 101 24.49 -11.26 -0.72
CA GLY A 101 25.50 -10.62 0.12
C GLY A 101 26.68 -11.53 0.44
N TYR A 102 26.43 -12.76 0.87
CA TYR A 102 27.52 -13.72 1.18
C TYR A 102 28.31 -14.11 -0.08
N ARG A 103 27.62 -14.34 -1.20
CA ARG A 103 28.28 -14.64 -2.50
C ARG A 103 29.17 -13.47 -2.96
N ILE A 104 28.67 -12.23 -2.84
CA ILE A 104 29.42 -11.01 -3.19
C ILE A 104 30.57 -10.79 -2.20
N ALA A 105 30.37 -11.03 -0.90
CA ALA A 105 31.43 -10.96 0.10
C ALA A 105 32.59 -11.92 -0.25
N ALA A 106 32.29 -13.12 -0.71
CA ALA A 106 33.31 -14.06 -1.19
C ALA A 106 34.08 -13.53 -2.41
N ARG A 107 33.43 -12.81 -3.34
CA ARG A 107 34.10 -12.15 -4.48
C ARG A 107 34.94 -10.95 -4.07
N LEU A 108 34.49 -10.18 -3.09
CA LEU A 108 35.27 -9.11 -2.49
C LEU A 108 36.53 -9.67 -1.80
N ALA A 109 36.41 -10.79 -1.09
CA ALA A 109 37.54 -11.50 -0.50
C ALA A 109 38.54 -12.02 -1.55
N LYS A 110 38.04 -12.62 -2.64
CA LYS A 110 38.85 -13.06 -3.80
C LYS A 110 39.69 -11.91 -4.36
N ASN A 111 39.16 -10.70 -4.36
CA ASN A 111 39.83 -9.49 -4.81
C ASN A 111 40.66 -8.79 -3.71
N ASN A 112 40.92 -9.45 -2.58
CA ASN A 112 41.73 -8.95 -1.45
C ASN A 112 41.18 -7.68 -0.76
N LEU A 113 39.88 -7.38 -0.88
CA LEU A 113 39.27 -6.22 -0.20
C LEU A 113 39.21 -6.40 1.33
N PHE A 114 39.13 -7.65 1.78
CA PHE A 114 39.30 -8.02 3.19
C PHE A 114 39.87 -9.44 3.30
N ARG A 115 40.53 -9.73 4.42
CA ARG A 115 41.19 -11.04 4.69
C ARG A 115 40.75 -11.69 6.00
N LEU A 116 39.88 -11.02 6.74
CA LEU A 116 39.40 -11.40 8.07
C LEU A 116 37.90 -11.16 8.14
N ALA A 117 37.15 -12.21 8.42
CA ALA A 117 35.73 -12.18 8.73
C ALA A 117 35.52 -12.75 10.14
N TRP A 118 35.21 -11.86 11.08
CA TRP A 118 34.79 -12.21 12.42
C TRP A 118 33.28 -12.43 12.42
N THR A 119 32.79 -13.44 13.11
CA THR A 119 31.36 -13.67 13.23
C THR A 119 30.96 -14.13 14.63
N THR A 120 29.81 -13.64 15.07
CA THR A 120 29.10 -14.13 16.25
C THR A 120 28.08 -15.21 15.88
N ASN A 121 28.00 -15.57 14.61
CA ASN A 121 27.00 -16.50 14.10
C ASN A 121 27.53 -17.93 14.14
N PHE A 122 26.60 -18.87 14.25
CA PHE A 122 26.89 -20.30 14.22
C PHE A 122 26.83 -20.88 12.80
N ASP A 123 26.61 -20.09 11.75
CA ASP A 123 26.07 -20.57 10.46
C ASP A 123 27.08 -20.94 9.35
N GLY A 124 28.37 -20.63 9.54
CA GLY A 124 29.44 -20.93 8.58
C GLY A 124 29.22 -20.38 7.16
N LEU A 125 28.28 -19.43 6.96
CA LEU A 125 27.83 -19.06 5.61
C LEU A 125 28.92 -18.39 4.77
N ILE A 126 29.79 -17.60 5.37
CA ILE A 126 30.92 -17.00 4.66
C ILE A 126 31.90 -18.06 4.15
N ALA A 127 32.21 -19.08 4.96
CA ALA A 127 33.08 -20.19 4.55
C ALA A 127 32.43 -21.01 3.42
N ARG A 128 31.12 -21.28 3.52
CA ARG A 128 30.34 -21.90 2.44
C ARG A 128 30.35 -21.09 1.16
N ALA A 129 30.27 -19.76 1.23
CA ALA A 129 30.32 -18.89 0.06
C ALA A 129 31.69 -18.86 -0.61
N LEU A 130 32.78 -18.96 0.17
CA LEU A 130 34.14 -19.03 -0.35
C LEU A 130 34.39 -20.30 -1.19
N ALA A 131 33.65 -21.38 -0.96
CA ALA A 131 33.70 -22.59 -1.80
C ALA A 131 33.28 -22.32 -3.26
N GLU A 132 32.57 -21.23 -3.55
CA GLU A 132 32.26 -20.80 -4.91
C GLU A 132 33.39 -19.96 -5.56
N THR A 133 34.52 -19.77 -4.86
CA THR A 133 35.69 -18.98 -5.27
C THR A 133 36.96 -19.82 -5.26
N SER A 134 38.09 -19.23 -5.64
CA SER A 134 39.43 -19.79 -5.44
C SER A 134 40.04 -19.49 -4.06
N VAL A 135 39.30 -18.85 -3.15
CA VAL A 135 39.79 -18.48 -1.82
C VAL A 135 39.57 -19.64 -0.86
N THR A 136 40.62 -20.04 -0.15
CA THR A 136 40.55 -21.10 0.86
C THR A 136 40.08 -20.53 2.21
N PRO A 137 38.95 -20.98 2.77
CA PRO A 137 38.52 -20.56 4.10
C PRO A 137 39.40 -21.22 5.17
N VAL A 138 39.91 -20.43 6.10
CA VAL A 138 40.59 -20.89 7.32
C VAL A 138 39.61 -20.69 8.48
N GLU A 139 38.87 -21.75 8.82
CA GLU A 139 37.91 -21.72 9.92
C GLU A 139 38.65 -21.80 11.28
N ILE A 140 38.33 -20.84 12.16
CA ILE A 140 38.91 -20.67 13.49
C ILE A 140 37.76 -20.59 14.50
N GLY A 141 37.63 -21.60 15.34
CA GLY A 141 36.62 -21.72 16.40
C GLY A 141 37.24 -21.74 17.80
N LEU A 142 36.46 -22.18 18.79
CA LEU A 142 36.92 -22.28 20.18
C LEU A 142 37.90 -23.45 20.39
N ASP A 143 37.79 -24.49 19.57
CA ASP A 143 38.68 -25.65 19.53
C ASP A 143 40.03 -25.41 18.80
N SER A 144 40.17 -24.27 18.12
CA SER A 144 41.25 -24.02 17.15
C SER A 144 41.79 -22.58 17.21
N THR A 145 41.69 -21.95 18.38
CA THR A 145 42.12 -20.56 18.65
C THR A 145 43.57 -20.30 18.26
N ASN A 146 44.45 -21.28 18.43
CA ASN A 146 45.85 -21.22 18.03
C ASN A 146 46.08 -20.85 16.55
N ARG A 147 45.09 -21.10 15.67
CA ARG A 147 45.15 -20.73 14.24
C ARG A 147 45.06 -19.23 14.00
N ILE A 148 44.63 -18.42 14.98
CA ILE A 148 44.46 -16.96 14.82
C ILE A 148 45.79 -16.21 14.67
N VAL A 149 46.88 -16.78 15.20
CA VAL A 149 48.23 -16.20 15.14
C VAL A 149 48.89 -16.45 13.77
N ARG A 150 48.29 -17.30 12.92
CA ARG A 150 48.78 -17.60 11.58
C ARG A 150 48.64 -16.38 10.66
N THR A 151 49.70 -16.03 9.94
CA THR A 151 49.60 -15.07 8.84
C THR A 151 48.91 -15.72 7.64
N ASN A 152 47.78 -15.18 7.21
CA ASN A 152 47.06 -15.67 6.03
C ASN A 152 47.90 -15.54 4.77
N ARG A 153 47.99 -16.63 3.99
CA ARG A 153 48.63 -16.60 2.67
C ARG A 153 47.75 -15.88 1.66
N ALA A 154 48.33 -15.46 0.54
CA ALA A 154 47.56 -14.93 -0.58
C ALA A 154 46.56 -16.02 -1.06
N GLY A 155 45.27 -15.66 -1.16
CA GLY A 155 44.20 -16.60 -1.49
C GLY A 155 43.60 -17.34 -0.29
N GLU A 156 43.94 -16.99 0.94
CA GLU A 156 43.28 -17.49 2.16
C GLU A 156 42.45 -16.39 2.83
N LEU A 157 41.34 -16.78 3.48
CA LEU A 157 40.56 -15.89 4.34
C LEU A 157 40.27 -16.56 5.69
N SER A 158 40.61 -15.88 6.79
CA SER A 158 40.24 -16.34 8.13
C SER A 158 38.77 -16.05 8.42
N CYS A 159 38.03 -17.10 8.75
CA CYS A 159 36.67 -17.07 9.24
C CYS A 159 36.69 -17.39 10.74
N VAL A 160 36.52 -16.39 11.59
CA VAL A 160 36.68 -16.52 13.05
C VAL A 160 35.31 -16.51 13.74
N ALA A 161 34.95 -17.62 14.39
CA ALA A 161 33.70 -17.77 15.12
C ALA A 161 33.90 -17.46 16.62
N LEU A 162 33.42 -16.31 17.07
CA LEU A 162 33.67 -15.78 18.42
C LEU A 162 32.99 -16.58 19.55
N HIS A 163 31.85 -17.23 19.27
CA HIS A 163 31.10 -18.05 20.23
C HIS A 163 31.10 -19.55 19.90
N GLY A 164 31.97 -19.94 18.97
CA GLY A 164 32.09 -21.30 18.45
C GLY A 164 31.21 -21.62 17.24
N ASP A 165 31.41 -22.79 16.66
CA ASP A 165 30.66 -23.35 15.53
C ASP A 165 29.81 -24.55 15.99
N TYR A 166 28.54 -24.61 15.59
CA TYR A 166 27.64 -25.73 15.95
C TYR A 166 28.14 -27.10 15.50
N ARG A 167 29.04 -27.15 14.52
CA ARG A 167 29.60 -28.39 13.97
C ARG A 167 30.66 -29.00 14.89
N TYR A 168 31.45 -28.17 15.58
CA TYR A 168 32.71 -28.59 16.19
C TYR A 168 32.85 -28.17 17.67
N ASP A 169 32.13 -27.14 18.14
CA ASP A 169 32.29 -26.57 19.48
C ASP A 169 31.09 -26.83 20.40
N THR A 170 31.33 -26.80 21.72
CA THR A 170 30.26 -26.58 22.70
C THR A 170 29.76 -25.15 22.57
N LEU A 171 28.62 -24.96 21.88
CA LEU A 171 28.02 -23.64 21.66
C LEU A 171 27.87 -22.86 22.98
N ARG A 172 28.49 -21.68 23.07
CA ARG A 172 28.35 -20.78 24.21
C ARG A 172 27.11 -19.92 24.01
N ASN A 173 26.01 -20.33 24.65
CA ASN A 173 24.70 -19.70 24.47
C ASN A 173 24.18 -19.02 25.74
N THR A 174 24.66 -19.40 26.93
CA THR A 174 24.23 -18.81 28.22
C THR A 174 25.17 -17.71 28.70
N ASP A 175 24.69 -16.82 29.56
CA ASP A 175 25.53 -15.75 30.13
C ASP A 175 26.75 -16.32 30.86
N ALA A 176 26.61 -17.46 31.56
CA ALA A 176 27.72 -18.13 32.23
C ALA A 176 28.76 -18.69 31.24
N GLU A 177 28.33 -19.08 30.02
CA GLU A 177 29.20 -19.59 28.95
C GLU A 177 29.86 -18.44 28.13
N VAL A 178 29.15 -17.32 27.96
CA VAL A 178 29.53 -16.16 27.12
C VAL A 178 30.33 -15.09 27.89
N GLN A 179 30.22 -15.04 29.23
CA GLN A 179 30.75 -13.97 30.10
C GLN A 179 32.23 -13.62 29.87
N ARG A 180 33.04 -14.52 29.33
CA ARG A 180 34.39 -14.21 28.89
C ARG A 180 34.62 -14.81 27.50
N LEU A 181 34.81 -13.94 26.51
CA LEU A 181 35.48 -14.30 25.26
C LEU A 181 36.74 -15.10 25.58
N ASP A 182 37.03 -16.08 24.75
CA ASP A 182 38.31 -16.77 24.84
C ASP A 182 39.46 -15.73 24.84
N ARG A 183 40.42 -15.93 25.73
CA ARG A 183 41.48 -14.94 25.99
C ARG A 183 42.31 -14.67 24.73
N GLU A 184 42.56 -15.69 23.93
CA GLU A 184 43.34 -15.58 22.69
C GLU A 184 42.54 -14.85 21.62
N LEU A 185 41.27 -15.23 21.41
CA LEU A 185 40.40 -14.58 20.42
C LEU A 185 40.13 -13.11 20.77
N ARG A 186 39.92 -12.79 22.05
CA ARG A 186 39.75 -11.41 22.52
C ARG A 186 40.97 -10.57 22.20
N GLN A 187 42.16 -11.06 22.53
CA GLN A 187 43.40 -10.32 22.31
C GLN A 187 43.65 -10.11 20.81
N ALA A 188 43.44 -11.16 20.00
CA ALA A 188 43.58 -11.07 18.55
C ALA A 188 42.60 -10.06 17.91
N LEU A 189 41.35 -10.01 18.38
CA LEU A 189 40.37 -9.03 17.89
C LEU A 189 40.83 -7.60 18.18
N ILE A 190 41.37 -7.35 19.38
CA ILE A 190 41.92 -6.04 19.77
C ILE A 190 43.11 -5.69 18.89
N ASP A 191 44.10 -6.57 18.80
CA ASP A 191 45.36 -6.29 18.10
C ASP A 191 45.16 -6.00 16.62
N GLN A 192 44.26 -6.75 15.97
CA GLN A 192 43.94 -6.53 14.55
C GLN A 192 43.13 -5.24 14.33
N SER A 193 42.24 -4.88 15.25
CA SER A 193 41.37 -3.69 15.15
C SER A 193 42.10 -2.37 15.47
N ILE A 194 43.32 -2.42 16.01
CA ILE A 194 44.16 -1.22 16.23
C ILE A 194 44.55 -0.59 14.89
N SER A 195 44.91 -1.40 13.90
CA SER A 195 45.48 -0.93 12.63
C SER A 195 44.60 -1.14 11.41
N SER A 196 43.67 -2.11 11.47
CA SER A 196 42.80 -2.44 10.33
C SER A 196 41.42 -1.79 10.45
N PRO A 197 40.87 -1.21 9.36
CA PRO A 197 39.48 -0.80 9.34
C PRO A 197 38.53 -1.97 9.55
N ILE A 198 37.48 -1.77 10.33
CA ILE A 198 36.45 -2.78 10.62
C ILE A 198 35.08 -2.27 10.16
N ILE A 199 34.35 -3.12 9.45
CA ILE A 199 32.95 -2.90 9.08
C ILE A 199 32.10 -3.89 9.86
N VAL A 200 31.29 -3.38 10.76
CA VAL A 200 30.38 -4.17 11.62
C VAL A 200 28.99 -4.16 10.99
N LEU A 201 28.45 -5.35 10.65
CA LEU A 201 27.17 -5.52 9.96
C LEU A 201 26.30 -6.56 10.66
N GLY A 202 25.00 -6.27 10.81
CA GLY A 202 24.03 -7.23 11.36
C GLY A 202 24.24 -7.58 12.83
N TYR A 203 25.05 -6.80 13.56
CA TYR A 203 25.36 -7.01 14.97
C TYR A 203 24.77 -5.86 15.81
N SER A 204 24.03 -6.20 16.86
CA SER A 204 23.28 -5.23 17.69
C SER A 204 24.13 -4.60 18.80
N GLY A 205 25.29 -5.17 19.12
CA GLY A 205 26.12 -4.72 20.24
C GLY A 205 25.61 -5.15 21.62
N ARG A 206 24.79 -6.21 21.70
CA ARG A 206 24.26 -6.73 22.98
C ARG A 206 25.25 -7.56 23.78
N ASP A 207 26.27 -8.14 23.16
CA ASP A 207 27.27 -8.93 23.87
C ASP A 207 28.31 -8.01 24.53
N ASN A 208 28.28 -7.97 25.87
CA ASN A 208 29.19 -7.16 26.66
C ASN A 208 30.66 -7.52 26.42
N SER A 209 31.00 -8.81 26.26
CA SER A 209 32.38 -9.24 26.09
C SER A 209 33.01 -8.69 24.81
N ILE A 210 32.26 -8.69 23.70
CA ILE A 210 32.69 -8.12 22.42
C ILE A 210 32.73 -6.60 22.49
N MET A 211 31.72 -5.97 23.09
CA MET A 211 31.67 -4.51 23.22
C MET A 211 32.79 -3.97 24.11
N GLU A 212 33.15 -4.68 25.18
CA GLU A 212 34.31 -4.36 26.02
C GLU A 212 35.62 -4.49 25.23
N ALA A 213 35.81 -5.57 24.46
CA ALA A 213 37.00 -5.75 23.64
C ALA A 213 37.16 -4.63 22.60
N LEU A 214 36.07 -4.25 21.92
CA LEU A 214 36.07 -3.12 21.00
C LEU A 214 36.33 -1.80 21.74
N THR A 215 35.71 -1.56 22.90
CA THR A 215 35.94 -0.34 23.70
C THR A 215 37.39 -0.23 24.17
N ASP A 216 37.98 -1.33 24.62
CA ASP A 216 39.40 -1.42 24.99
C ASP A 216 40.32 -1.10 23.82
N CYS A 217 40.00 -1.59 22.62
CA CYS A 217 40.76 -1.27 21.42
C CYS A 217 40.59 0.20 21.03
N TYR A 218 39.34 0.70 21.00
CA TYR A 218 39.00 2.05 20.55
C TYR A 218 39.32 3.16 21.54
N SER A 219 39.64 2.85 22.78
CA SER A 219 40.16 3.79 23.78
C SER A 219 41.68 4.06 23.63
N ARG A 220 42.38 3.30 22.81
CA ARG A 220 43.84 3.43 22.55
C ARG A 220 44.10 4.11 21.22
N SER A 221 45.29 4.68 21.05
CA SER A 221 45.75 5.23 19.77
C SER A 221 45.89 4.12 18.71
N GLY A 222 45.42 4.39 17.49
CA GLY A 222 45.48 3.44 16.38
C GLY A 222 44.90 4.03 15.10
N THR A 223 45.21 3.42 13.95
CA THR A 223 44.77 3.87 12.62
C THR A 223 43.51 3.18 12.11
N GLY A 224 43.06 2.11 12.77
CA GLY A 224 41.86 1.36 12.39
C GLY A 224 40.58 2.19 12.52
N VAL A 225 39.87 2.37 11.40
CA VAL A 225 38.58 3.08 11.35
C VAL A 225 37.43 2.14 11.70
N LEU A 226 36.49 2.58 12.54
CA LEU A 226 35.24 1.87 12.84
C LEU A 226 34.11 2.32 11.92
N TYR A 227 33.56 1.41 11.12
CA TYR A 227 32.27 1.60 10.46
C TYR A 227 31.25 0.69 11.11
N TRP A 228 30.35 1.27 11.91
CA TRP A 228 29.23 0.54 12.48
C TRP A 228 28.00 0.72 11.60
N CYS A 229 27.63 -0.31 10.85
CA CYS A 229 26.47 -0.30 9.98
C CYS A 229 25.22 -0.70 10.77
N GLY A 230 24.42 0.31 11.12
CA GLY A 230 23.16 0.15 11.83
C GLY A 230 22.03 -0.28 10.90
N PHE A 231 21.06 -0.99 11.49
CA PHE A 231 19.81 -1.31 10.82
C PHE A 231 18.84 -0.12 10.96
N GLY A 232 18.29 0.36 9.82
CA GLY A 232 17.44 1.54 9.74
C GLY A 232 18.09 2.90 10.03
N ASP A 233 17.29 3.97 9.89
CA ASP A 233 17.71 5.38 10.11
C ASP A 233 17.54 5.86 11.56
N GLY A 234 17.39 4.93 12.50
CA GLY A 234 17.33 5.23 13.93
C GLY A 234 18.68 5.63 14.52
N PRO A 235 18.70 6.30 15.68
CA PRO A 235 19.95 6.57 16.40
C PRO A 235 20.64 5.25 16.78
N PRO A 236 21.98 5.23 16.90
CA PRO A 236 22.71 4.05 17.34
C PRO A 236 22.24 3.58 18.73
N PRO A 237 22.22 2.26 19.00
CA PRO A 237 22.03 1.73 20.36
C PRO A 237 23.02 2.36 21.34
N GLU A 238 22.64 2.51 22.61
CA GLU A 238 23.46 3.22 23.62
C GLU A 238 24.88 2.67 23.75
N ALA A 239 25.05 1.34 23.78
CA ALA A 239 26.37 0.70 23.82
C ALA A 239 27.24 1.08 22.61
N VAL A 240 26.63 1.17 21.42
CA VAL A 240 27.31 1.55 20.17
C VAL A 240 27.61 3.05 20.15
N ALA A 241 26.66 3.88 20.58
CA ALA A 241 26.85 5.33 20.71
C ALA A 241 28.01 5.63 21.67
N SER A 242 28.07 4.91 22.80
CA SER A 242 29.12 5.01 23.80
C SER A 242 30.48 4.60 23.23
N LEU A 243 30.56 3.44 22.55
CA LEU A 243 31.79 3.01 21.87
C LEU A 243 32.29 4.05 20.86
N ILE A 244 31.39 4.60 20.03
CA ILE A 244 31.74 5.63 19.03
C ILE A 244 32.22 6.92 19.72
N ALA A 245 31.58 7.33 20.82
CA ALA A 245 32.00 8.50 21.60
C ALA A 245 33.39 8.29 22.22
N VAL A 246 33.65 7.11 22.80
CA VAL A 246 34.96 6.72 23.34
C VAL A 246 36.02 6.75 22.24
N ALA A 247 35.74 6.15 21.08
CA ALA A 247 36.65 6.14 19.93
C ALA A 247 37.04 7.56 19.50
N ARG A 248 36.05 8.45 19.34
CA ARG A 248 36.27 9.84 18.91
C ARG A 248 37.04 10.64 19.96
N LYS A 249 36.75 10.43 21.25
CA LYS A 249 37.49 11.07 22.35
C LYS A 249 38.96 10.63 22.40
N ALA A 250 39.26 9.38 22.04
CA ALA A 250 40.62 8.86 21.92
C ALA A 250 41.32 9.27 20.61
N GLY A 251 40.72 10.15 19.80
CA GLY A 251 41.27 10.61 18.51
C GLY A 251 41.14 9.60 17.37
N ARG A 252 40.37 8.52 17.54
CA ARG A 252 40.10 7.52 16.50
C ARG A 252 38.93 7.95 15.61
N THR A 253 38.96 7.50 14.36
CA THR A 253 37.84 7.71 13.42
C THR A 253 36.80 6.62 13.59
N ALA A 254 35.56 7.01 13.92
CA ALA A 254 34.42 6.10 14.06
C ALA A 254 33.13 6.70 13.47
N TYR A 255 32.46 5.91 12.64
CA TYR A 255 31.23 6.27 11.93
C TYR A 255 30.10 5.31 12.29
N TYR A 256 28.90 5.87 12.44
CA TYR A 256 27.65 5.11 12.40
C TYR A 256 27.04 5.32 11.01
N VAL A 257 26.74 4.22 10.31
CA VAL A 257 26.14 4.24 8.97
C VAL A 257 24.71 3.69 9.10
N PRO A 258 23.68 4.54 9.05
CA PRO A 258 22.29 4.10 9.14
C PRO A 258 21.82 3.38 7.87
N GLY A 259 20.75 2.59 7.98
CA GLY A 259 20.03 1.98 6.85
C GLY A 259 20.86 0.95 6.06
N ALA A 260 21.87 0.36 6.68
CA ALA A 260 22.91 -0.40 6.01
C ALA A 260 22.68 -1.92 6.11
N ALA A 261 21.79 -2.46 5.26
CA ALA A 261 21.55 -3.90 5.16
C ALA A 261 22.75 -4.64 4.55
N PHE A 262 23.08 -5.83 5.08
CA PHE A 262 24.28 -6.59 4.69
C PHE A 262 24.40 -6.84 3.18
N ASP A 263 23.34 -7.36 2.55
CA ASP A 263 23.35 -7.67 1.11
C ASP A 263 23.57 -6.39 0.26
N ASP A 264 22.93 -5.27 0.62
CA ASP A 264 23.06 -3.99 -0.09
C ASP A 264 24.45 -3.36 0.10
N VAL A 265 25.02 -3.45 1.31
CA VAL A 265 26.38 -2.95 1.60
C VAL A 265 27.42 -3.74 0.80
N MET A 266 27.35 -5.08 0.80
CA MET A 266 28.26 -5.91 0.01
C MET A 266 28.17 -5.57 -1.49
N ARG A 267 26.95 -5.39 -2.00
CA ARG A 267 26.73 -4.95 -3.38
C ARG A 267 27.35 -3.57 -3.66
N ARG A 268 27.05 -2.55 -2.84
CA ARG A 268 27.57 -1.19 -3.05
C ARG A 268 29.09 -1.17 -3.02
N LEU A 269 29.70 -1.91 -2.08
CA LEU A 269 31.15 -2.08 -2.03
C LEU A 269 31.68 -2.71 -3.31
N ALA A 270 31.07 -3.80 -3.79
CA ALA A 270 31.49 -4.46 -5.02
C ALA A 270 31.36 -3.56 -6.26
N LEU A 271 30.25 -2.83 -6.41
CA LEU A 271 30.06 -1.91 -7.52
C LEU A 271 30.98 -0.67 -7.44
N ALA A 272 31.42 -0.28 -6.26
CA ALA A 272 32.36 0.83 -6.09
C ALA A 272 33.82 0.42 -6.30
N THR A 273 34.17 -0.85 -6.02
CA THR A 273 35.57 -1.30 -5.95
C THR A 273 35.99 -2.25 -7.07
N LEU A 274 35.06 -3.00 -7.67
CA LEU A 274 35.37 -3.98 -8.71
C LEU A 274 35.14 -3.40 -10.11
N GLY A 275 36.00 -3.81 -11.04
CA GLY A 275 35.93 -3.49 -12.48
C GLY A 275 36.04 -4.74 -13.35
N GLY A 276 35.83 -4.58 -14.65
CA GLY A 276 35.97 -5.67 -15.64
C GLY A 276 35.13 -6.91 -15.34
N ALA A 277 35.72 -8.09 -15.54
CA ALA A 277 35.04 -9.38 -15.40
C ALA A 277 34.53 -9.66 -13.98
N ASP A 278 35.23 -9.23 -12.93
CA ASP A 278 34.76 -9.44 -11.55
C ASP A 278 33.50 -8.61 -11.23
N ARG A 279 33.36 -7.42 -11.83
CA ARG A 279 32.13 -6.62 -11.74
C ARG A 279 30.98 -7.28 -12.48
N GLU A 280 31.25 -7.83 -13.67
CA GLU A 280 30.25 -8.56 -14.45
C GLU A 280 29.77 -9.85 -13.75
N ASP A 281 30.68 -10.58 -13.09
CA ASP A 281 30.33 -11.75 -12.27
C ASP A 281 29.39 -11.37 -11.11
N VAL A 282 29.69 -10.26 -10.41
CA VAL A 282 28.81 -9.73 -9.36
C VAL A 282 27.45 -9.32 -9.91
N LEU A 283 27.40 -8.63 -11.05
CA LEU A 283 26.13 -8.32 -11.73
C LEU A 283 25.39 -9.60 -12.16
N GLY A 284 26.11 -10.65 -12.55
CA GLY A 284 25.57 -11.97 -12.83
C GLY A 284 24.96 -12.66 -11.61
N ILE A 285 25.57 -12.55 -10.42
CA ILE A 285 25.00 -13.07 -9.16
C ILE A 285 23.69 -12.33 -8.82
N ILE A 286 23.66 -11.02 -9.05
CA ILE A 286 22.46 -10.19 -8.84
C ILE A 286 21.36 -10.59 -9.85
N ALA A 287 21.71 -10.73 -11.13
CA ALA A 287 20.76 -11.06 -12.19
C ALA A 287 20.23 -12.50 -12.11
N LYS A 288 21.10 -13.51 -11.88
CA LYS A 288 20.71 -14.94 -11.75
C LYS A 288 19.73 -15.21 -10.60
N SER A 289 19.59 -14.26 -9.68
CA SER A 289 18.61 -14.32 -8.60
C SER A 289 17.18 -13.99 -9.06
N GLY A 290 16.98 -13.40 -10.25
CA GLY A 290 15.67 -12.90 -10.73
C GLY A 290 15.32 -13.19 -12.20
N THR A 291 15.98 -14.12 -12.88
CA THR A 291 15.90 -14.28 -14.35
C THR A 291 15.04 -15.44 -14.86
N GLU A 292 13.81 -15.56 -14.40
CA GLU A 292 12.77 -16.12 -15.28
C GLU A 292 11.91 -14.96 -15.77
N GLN A 293 11.84 -14.78 -17.09
CA GLN A 293 10.84 -13.88 -17.67
C GLN A 293 9.49 -14.25 -17.05
N PRO A 294 8.72 -13.30 -16.51
CA PRO A 294 7.51 -13.64 -15.80
C PRO A 294 6.58 -14.36 -16.77
N ALA A 295 6.42 -15.67 -16.57
CA ALA A 295 5.37 -16.43 -17.22
C ALA A 295 4.07 -15.69 -16.91
N SER A 296 3.33 -15.37 -17.96
CA SER A 296 2.09 -14.61 -17.83
C SER A 296 1.02 -15.38 -18.59
N MET A 297 0.13 -16.03 -17.83
CA MET A 297 -1.00 -16.75 -18.41
C MET A 297 -2.12 -15.76 -18.75
N PRO A 298 -2.74 -15.88 -19.94
CA PRO A 298 -3.90 -15.07 -20.28
C PRO A 298 -5.05 -15.27 -19.29
N PHE A 299 -5.79 -14.20 -19.01
CA PHE A 299 -7.02 -14.27 -18.24
C PHE A 299 -8.11 -15.05 -18.99
N THR A 300 -8.73 -15.99 -18.29
CA THR A 300 -9.79 -16.85 -18.83
C THR A 300 -11.09 -16.66 -18.05
N VAL A 301 -12.21 -16.92 -18.73
CA VAL A 301 -13.53 -16.99 -18.09
C VAL A 301 -13.84 -18.45 -17.76
N PRO A 302 -14.25 -18.78 -16.51
CA PRO A 302 -14.71 -20.12 -16.17
C PRO A 302 -15.88 -20.58 -17.04
N ALA A 303 -15.96 -21.87 -17.33
CA ALA A 303 -17.13 -22.44 -18.01
C ALA A 303 -18.34 -22.51 -17.05
N GLY A 304 -19.54 -22.26 -17.56
CA GLY A 304 -20.77 -22.36 -16.78
C GLY A 304 -21.97 -21.74 -17.48
N ALA A 305 -23.15 -21.92 -16.90
CA ALA A 305 -24.39 -21.33 -17.41
C ALA A 305 -24.40 -19.81 -17.22
N ILE A 306 -24.98 -19.08 -18.17
CA ILE A 306 -25.13 -17.63 -18.09
C ILE A 306 -26.23 -17.28 -17.09
N GLY A 307 -25.91 -16.47 -16.07
CA GLY A 307 -26.87 -16.00 -15.06
C GLY A 307 -27.43 -14.60 -15.33
N GLY A 308 -26.80 -13.84 -16.22
CA GLY A 308 -27.24 -12.48 -16.53
C GLY A 308 -26.46 -11.83 -17.66
N ILE A 309 -26.91 -10.65 -18.07
CA ILE A 309 -26.27 -9.83 -19.10
C ILE A 309 -26.08 -8.43 -18.54
N VAL A 310 -24.89 -7.88 -18.76
CA VAL A 310 -24.60 -6.48 -18.45
C VAL A 310 -24.35 -5.72 -19.74
N LYS A 311 -24.95 -4.54 -19.85
CA LYS A 311 -24.87 -3.69 -21.04
C LYS A 311 -23.93 -2.52 -20.75
N SER A 312 -22.94 -2.33 -21.61
CA SER A 312 -21.98 -1.24 -21.50
C SER A 312 -22.53 0.06 -22.08
N THR A 313 -21.95 1.20 -21.69
CA THR A 313 -22.09 2.47 -22.41
C THR A 313 -21.05 2.66 -23.51
N ALA A 314 -20.31 1.60 -23.85
CA ALA A 314 -19.28 1.55 -24.88
C ALA A 314 -19.83 1.10 -26.24
N PHE A 315 -19.31 1.72 -27.30
CA PHE A 315 -19.61 1.46 -28.71
C PHE A 315 -18.31 1.21 -29.46
N LYS A 316 -18.27 0.23 -30.36
CA LYS A 316 -17.05 -0.07 -31.11
C LYS A 316 -16.67 1.13 -32.00
N LEU A 317 -15.42 1.54 -31.92
CA LEU A 317 -14.87 2.71 -32.59
C LEU A 317 -13.67 2.31 -33.45
N ARG A 318 -13.67 2.74 -34.71
CA ARG A 318 -12.49 2.79 -35.56
C ARG A 318 -12.02 4.25 -35.66
N CYS A 319 -10.79 4.52 -35.25
CA CYS A 319 -10.17 5.84 -35.33
C CYS A 319 -9.42 6.00 -36.67
N PRO A 320 -9.11 7.25 -37.08
CA PRO A 320 -8.12 7.51 -38.11
C PRO A 320 -6.79 6.79 -37.81
N VAL A 321 -6.15 6.28 -38.86
CA VAL A 321 -4.88 5.53 -38.77
C VAL A 321 -3.66 6.42 -38.99
N GLU A 322 -3.85 7.64 -39.48
CA GLU A 322 -2.79 8.62 -39.74
C GLU A 322 -3.18 10.00 -39.22
N ALA A 323 -2.19 10.83 -38.97
CA ALA A 323 -2.30 12.26 -38.67
C ALA A 323 -1.16 13.03 -39.35
N TYR A 324 -1.30 14.34 -39.49
CA TYR A 324 -0.18 15.19 -39.89
C TYR A 324 0.81 15.35 -38.72
N SER A 325 2.10 15.29 -39.01
CA SER A 325 3.18 15.65 -38.09
C SER A 325 4.13 16.67 -38.71
N PHE A 326 4.45 17.72 -37.96
CA PHE A 326 5.33 18.81 -38.39
C PHE A 326 6.05 19.45 -37.20
N LYS A 327 7.04 20.30 -37.51
CA LYS A 327 7.74 21.11 -36.52
C LYS A 327 7.60 22.60 -36.86
N PRO A 328 6.84 23.36 -36.06
CA PRO A 328 6.78 24.82 -36.19
C PRO A 328 8.16 25.46 -35.97
N ALA A 329 8.43 26.62 -36.57
CA ALA A 329 9.70 27.34 -36.37
C ALA A 329 9.89 27.82 -34.92
N SER A 330 8.83 28.30 -34.27
CA SER A 330 8.85 28.74 -32.88
C SER A 330 7.98 27.83 -32.00
N MET A 331 8.58 26.79 -31.43
CA MET A 331 7.94 25.90 -30.45
C MET A 331 8.58 26.12 -29.07
N PRO A 332 7.84 26.58 -28.05
CA PRO A 332 8.42 26.87 -26.74
C PRO A 332 8.87 25.58 -26.05
N GLU A 333 9.85 25.65 -25.16
CA GLU A 333 10.26 24.47 -24.36
C GLU A 333 9.27 24.15 -23.24
N GLN A 334 8.63 25.19 -22.67
CA GLN A 334 7.63 25.06 -21.60
C GLN A 334 6.28 25.63 -22.04
N GLY A 335 5.19 25.11 -21.47
CA GLY A 335 3.84 25.62 -21.77
C GLY A 335 3.31 25.26 -23.16
N VAL A 336 3.95 24.33 -23.87
CA VAL A 336 3.60 23.95 -25.26
C VAL A 336 2.12 23.60 -25.46
N TRP A 337 1.52 22.89 -24.51
CA TRP A 337 0.10 22.56 -24.55
C TRP A 337 -0.80 23.80 -24.53
N ARG A 338 -0.41 24.83 -23.78
CA ARG A 338 -1.13 26.11 -23.74
C ARG A 338 -0.93 26.86 -25.05
N TRP A 339 0.32 26.94 -25.53
CA TRP A 339 0.67 27.57 -26.80
C TRP A 339 -0.11 26.97 -27.99
N VAL A 340 -0.14 25.64 -28.15
CA VAL A 340 -0.92 24.98 -29.22
C VAL A 340 -2.41 25.31 -29.11
N ARG A 341 -2.98 25.34 -27.89
CA ARG A 341 -4.39 25.68 -27.71
C ARG A 341 -4.70 27.14 -28.04
N GLU A 342 -3.83 28.06 -27.64
CA GLU A 342 -3.99 29.50 -27.93
C GLU A 342 -3.82 29.77 -29.44
N ALA A 343 -2.90 29.06 -30.11
CA ALA A 343 -2.71 29.16 -31.55
C ALA A 343 -3.95 28.69 -32.34
N ILE A 344 -4.54 27.55 -31.96
CA ILE A 344 -5.77 27.05 -32.61
C ILE A 344 -6.97 27.95 -32.30
N GLY A 345 -7.06 28.50 -31.08
CA GLY A 345 -8.19 29.31 -30.64
C GLY A 345 -9.51 28.54 -30.68
N GLU A 346 -10.55 29.18 -31.23
CA GLU A 346 -11.91 28.64 -31.36
C GLU A 346 -12.16 27.93 -32.71
N ARG A 347 -11.10 27.67 -33.49
CA ARG A 347 -11.22 26.98 -34.79
C ARG A 347 -11.79 25.57 -34.63
N ARG A 348 -12.64 25.17 -35.58
CA ARG A 348 -13.29 23.84 -35.63
C ARG A 348 -12.78 22.95 -36.75
N ASP A 349 -11.93 23.50 -37.61
CA ASP A 349 -11.40 22.86 -38.81
C ASP A 349 -9.97 22.30 -38.62
N LEU A 350 -9.41 22.42 -37.41
CA LEU A 350 -8.11 21.91 -37.02
C LEU A 350 -8.09 21.50 -35.55
N MET A 351 -7.54 20.33 -35.26
CA MET A 351 -7.18 19.92 -33.91
C MET A 351 -5.72 19.49 -33.91
N ALA A 352 -4.92 20.02 -32.97
CA ALA A 352 -3.52 19.64 -32.84
C ALA A 352 -3.07 19.48 -31.38
N VAL A 353 -2.04 18.68 -31.17
CA VAL A 353 -1.44 18.42 -29.86
C VAL A 353 0.08 18.34 -29.98
N PRO A 354 0.83 18.75 -28.95
CA PRO A 354 2.26 18.46 -28.90
C PRO A 354 2.49 16.96 -28.65
N TYR A 355 3.40 16.37 -29.42
CA TYR A 355 3.74 14.95 -29.32
C TYR A 355 5.18 14.70 -29.75
N LYS A 356 5.99 14.09 -28.86
CA LYS A 356 7.40 13.72 -29.11
C LYS A 356 8.24 14.86 -29.75
N GLY A 357 8.13 16.08 -29.23
CA GLY A 357 8.88 17.25 -29.72
C GLY A 357 8.38 17.85 -31.05
N ARG A 358 7.22 17.38 -31.53
CA ARG A 358 6.55 17.83 -32.76
C ARG A 358 5.10 18.21 -32.45
N VAL A 359 4.37 18.66 -33.45
CA VAL A 359 2.91 18.79 -33.42
C VAL A 359 2.29 17.64 -34.21
N LEU A 360 1.28 16.98 -33.64
CA LEU A 360 0.39 16.06 -34.35
C LEU A 360 -0.96 16.76 -34.57
N ALA A 361 -1.51 16.66 -35.78
CA ALA A 361 -2.75 17.34 -36.14
C ALA A 361 -3.71 16.50 -37.00
N LEU A 362 -5.00 16.71 -36.79
CA LEU A 362 -6.10 16.29 -37.67
C LEU A 362 -6.77 17.57 -38.20
N GLY A 363 -6.69 17.79 -39.51
CA GLY A 363 -6.99 19.08 -40.14
C GLY A 363 -6.66 19.06 -41.63
N THR A 364 -6.93 20.14 -42.35
CA THR A 364 -6.42 20.32 -43.72
C THR A 364 -5.01 20.92 -43.67
N LEU A 365 -4.22 20.74 -44.74
CA LEU A 365 -2.93 21.42 -44.84
C LEU A 365 -3.11 22.94 -44.76
N THR A 366 -4.15 23.47 -45.40
CA THR A 366 -4.52 24.90 -45.34
C THR A 366 -4.70 25.37 -43.89
N SER A 367 -5.50 24.67 -43.08
CA SER A 367 -5.73 25.08 -41.70
C SER A 367 -4.47 24.98 -40.83
N ILE A 368 -3.61 23.99 -41.09
CA ILE A 368 -2.29 23.87 -40.44
C ILE A 368 -1.40 25.08 -40.76
N HIS A 369 -1.28 25.46 -42.04
CA HIS A 369 -0.45 26.60 -42.45
C HIS A 369 -0.98 27.94 -41.92
N GLU A 370 -2.30 28.14 -41.91
CA GLU A 370 -2.91 29.35 -41.36
C GLU A 370 -2.67 29.53 -39.85
N VAL A 371 -2.64 28.43 -39.08
CA VAL A 371 -2.45 28.49 -37.62
C VAL A 371 -0.99 28.58 -37.21
N PHE A 372 -0.11 27.82 -37.87
CA PHE A 372 1.28 27.66 -37.42
C PHE A 372 2.31 28.45 -38.24
N ALA A 373 1.88 29.17 -39.28
CA ALA A 373 2.64 30.06 -40.15
C ALA A 373 3.86 29.44 -40.88
N ASP A 374 4.27 30.06 -41.99
CA ASP A 374 5.53 29.78 -42.68
C ASP A 374 6.58 30.86 -42.35
N PRO A 375 7.87 30.50 -42.17
CA PRO A 375 8.46 29.19 -42.45
C PRO A 375 8.28 28.17 -41.30
N MET A 376 7.87 26.94 -41.62
CA MET A 376 7.98 25.80 -40.71
C MET A 376 9.41 25.23 -40.71
N ALA A 377 9.89 24.75 -39.55
CA ALA A 377 11.20 24.07 -39.47
C ALA A 377 11.17 22.70 -40.17
N GLU A 378 10.03 22.00 -40.11
CA GLU A 378 9.76 20.79 -40.88
C GLU A 378 8.30 20.79 -41.33
N ALA A 379 8.07 20.59 -42.63
CA ALA A 379 6.75 20.63 -43.24
C ALA A 379 5.82 19.49 -42.76
N PRO A 380 4.48 19.65 -42.85
CA PRO A 380 3.51 18.61 -42.48
C PRO A 380 3.60 17.37 -43.38
N ILE A 381 3.88 16.23 -42.76
CA ILE A 381 3.85 14.90 -43.40
C ILE A 381 2.81 14.01 -42.71
N ARG A 382 2.19 13.07 -43.43
CA ARG A 382 1.33 12.07 -42.82
C ARG A 382 2.17 11.01 -42.13
N VAL A 383 1.81 10.69 -40.89
CA VAL A 383 2.44 9.64 -40.09
C VAL A 383 1.38 8.73 -39.47
N PRO A 384 1.68 7.43 -39.26
CA PRO A 384 0.74 6.53 -38.62
C PRO A 384 0.50 6.93 -37.16
N ILE A 385 -0.76 6.82 -36.72
CA ILE A 385 -1.16 6.96 -35.33
C ILE A 385 -0.97 5.61 -34.64
N ASP A 386 -0.07 5.57 -33.67
CA ASP A 386 0.05 4.39 -32.81
C ASP A 386 -1.13 4.32 -31.82
N ILE A 387 -2.12 3.49 -32.13
CA ILE A 387 -3.30 3.21 -31.30
C ILE A 387 -2.90 2.57 -29.95
N SER A 388 -1.65 2.09 -29.78
CA SER A 388 -1.14 1.66 -28.48
C SER A 388 -1.04 2.78 -27.45
N GLU A 389 -0.86 4.03 -27.90
CA GLU A 389 -0.82 5.23 -27.05
C GLU A 389 -2.16 5.51 -26.35
N LEU A 390 -3.28 4.95 -26.84
CA LEU A 390 -4.60 5.04 -26.19
C LEU A 390 -4.65 4.36 -24.81
N ARG A 391 -3.63 3.57 -24.45
CA ARG A 391 -3.46 3.06 -23.09
C ARG A 391 -3.19 4.19 -22.09
N HIS A 392 -2.63 5.31 -22.54
CA HIS A 392 -2.42 6.50 -21.74
C HIS A 392 -3.61 7.45 -21.92
N GLU A 393 -4.56 7.37 -21.00
CA GLU A 393 -5.82 8.17 -21.03
C GLU A 393 -5.57 9.68 -21.11
N ASP A 394 -4.45 10.10 -20.56
CA ASP A 394 -3.98 11.48 -20.46
C ASP A 394 -2.93 11.86 -21.53
N GLY A 395 -2.68 10.95 -22.48
CA GLY A 395 -1.70 11.06 -23.55
C GLY A 395 -2.12 12.00 -24.69
N GLY A 396 -1.14 12.49 -25.44
CA GLY A 396 -1.37 13.42 -26.56
C GLY A 396 -2.30 12.85 -27.63
N VAL A 397 -2.06 11.59 -28.03
CA VAL A 397 -2.87 10.89 -29.04
C VAL A 397 -4.33 10.73 -28.57
N THR A 398 -4.56 10.31 -27.33
CA THR A 398 -5.91 10.19 -26.77
C THR A 398 -6.63 11.54 -26.80
N HIS A 399 -5.96 12.62 -26.40
CA HIS A 399 -6.53 13.96 -26.39
C HIS A 399 -6.86 14.47 -27.81
N LEU A 400 -5.96 14.24 -28.77
CA LEU A 400 -6.17 14.54 -30.19
C LEU A 400 -7.43 13.83 -30.69
N LEU A 401 -7.51 12.51 -30.51
CA LEU A 401 -8.60 11.70 -31.05
C LEU A 401 -9.95 12.00 -30.38
N VAL A 402 -10.00 12.12 -29.05
CA VAL A 402 -11.26 12.40 -28.33
C VAL A 402 -11.83 13.76 -28.73
N ARG A 403 -10.99 14.80 -28.79
CA ARG A 403 -11.45 16.15 -29.15
C ARG A 403 -11.82 16.27 -30.61
N SER A 404 -11.03 15.65 -31.49
CA SER A 404 -11.35 15.62 -32.94
C SER A 404 -12.68 14.91 -33.18
N LEU A 405 -12.93 13.80 -32.50
CA LEU A 405 -14.22 13.10 -32.57
C LEU A 405 -15.36 13.96 -32.00
N ALA A 406 -15.17 14.64 -30.86
CA ALA A 406 -16.17 15.53 -30.30
C ALA A 406 -16.52 16.68 -31.26
N LEU A 407 -15.52 17.31 -31.89
CA LEU A 407 -15.72 18.37 -32.90
C LEU A 407 -16.43 17.83 -34.14
N ALA A 408 -16.06 16.64 -34.62
CA ALA A 408 -16.68 16.02 -35.78
C ALA A 408 -18.17 15.70 -35.52
N ILE A 409 -18.49 15.15 -34.34
CA ILE A 409 -19.88 14.91 -33.93
C ILE A 409 -20.64 16.22 -33.75
N ALA A 410 -20.03 17.22 -33.10
CA ALA A 410 -20.62 18.52 -32.85
C ALA A 410 -21.02 19.22 -34.15
N GLY A 411 -20.12 19.22 -35.15
CA GLY A 411 -20.40 19.76 -36.48
C GLY A 411 -21.51 19.00 -37.20
N ALA A 412 -21.42 17.67 -37.26
CA ALA A 412 -22.38 16.83 -37.98
C ALA A 412 -23.78 16.80 -37.36
N ARG A 413 -23.92 17.11 -36.07
CA ARG A 413 -25.20 17.10 -35.33
C ARG A 413 -25.65 18.48 -34.88
N SER A 414 -24.96 19.54 -35.27
CA SER A 414 -25.22 20.92 -34.84
C SER A 414 -25.30 21.08 -33.31
N LEU A 415 -24.43 20.37 -32.59
CA LEU A 415 -24.36 20.43 -31.13
C LEU A 415 -23.21 21.34 -30.67
N PRO A 416 -23.40 22.10 -29.57
CA PRO A 416 -22.30 22.71 -28.85
C PRO A 416 -21.32 21.67 -28.29
N SER A 417 -20.04 22.03 -28.22
CA SER A 417 -18.99 21.18 -27.64
C SER A 417 -17.93 21.97 -26.90
N GLU A 418 -17.34 21.35 -25.88
CA GLU A 418 -16.21 21.90 -25.11
C GLU A 418 -15.29 20.74 -24.71
N GLY A 419 -14.15 20.62 -25.41
CA GLY A 419 -13.26 19.46 -25.25
C GLY A 419 -13.99 18.14 -25.53
N PRO A 420 -14.07 17.20 -24.57
CA PRO A 420 -14.80 15.93 -24.74
C PRO A 420 -16.32 16.02 -24.44
N LEU A 421 -16.83 17.20 -24.05
CA LEU A 421 -18.22 17.38 -23.63
C LEU A 421 -19.08 17.84 -24.81
N LEU A 422 -20.22 17.19 -25.01
CA LEU A 422 -21.32 17.66 -25.87
C LEU A 422 -22.55 17.94 -25.01
N TRP A 423 -23.37 18.92 -25.36
CA TRP A 423 -24.63 19.19 -24.67
C TRP A 423 -25.75 19.60 -25.61
N ASP A 424 -26.98 19.38 -25.16
CA ASP A 424 -28.21 19.74 -25.87
C ASP A 424 -28.69 21.11 -25.36
N PRO A 425 -28.64 22.17 -26.19
CA PRO A 425 -29.03 23.50 -25.77
C PRO A 425 -30.55 23.72 -25.77
N GLU A 426 -31.35 22.85 -26.40
CA GLU A 426 -32.76 23.13 -26.72
C GLU A 426 -33.70 23.06 -25.51
N LYS A 427 -33.36 22.29 -24.47
CA LYS A 427 -34.24 22.04 -23.31
C LYS A 427 -33.56 22.28 -21.95
N PRO A 428 -33.13 23.52 -21.64
CA PRO A 428 -32.50 23.81 -20.37
C PRO A 428 -33.51 23.74 -19.21
N GLN A 429 -33.14 23.03 -18.14
CA GLN A 429 -33.85 23.04 -16.85
C GLN A 429 -33.35 24.21 -15.98
N ARG A 430 -34.22 24.82 -15.18
CA ARG A 430 -33.82 25.83 -14.18
C ARG A 430 -33.63 25.17 -12.81
N ARG A 431 -32.54 25.52 -12.11
CA ARG A 431 -32.26 25.10 -10.72
C ARG A 431 -31.81 26.29 -9.90
N GLN A 432 -32.06 26.26 -8.60
CA GLN A 432 -31.56 27.26 -7.67
C GLN A 432 -30.65 26.65 -6.60
N VAL A 433 -29.58 27.37 -6.27
CA VAL A 433 -28.67 27.08 -5.16
C VAL A 433 -28.36 28.42 -4.49
N ASP A 434 -28.56 28.52 -3.18
CA ASP A 434 -28.31 29.73 -2.38
C ASP A 434 -28.92 31.01 -2.98
N GLY A 435 -30.15 30.90 -3.49
CA GLY A 435 -30.90 32.01 -4.12
C GLY A 435 -30.44 32.39 -5.54
N ARG A 436 -29.37 31.78 -6.07
CA ARG A 436 -28.88 31.99 -7.44
C ARG A 436 -29.52 30.99 -8.41
N SER A 437 -29.87 31.45 -9.60
CA SER A 437 -30.55 30.65 -10.64
C SER A 437 -29.58 30.18 -11.73
N TYR A 438 -29.64 28.89 -12.03
CA TYR A 438 -28.77 28.20 -12.99
C TYR A 438 -29.56 27.52 -14.10
N LYS A 439 -29.04 27.58 -15.33
CA LYS A 439 -29.48 26.82 -16.50
C LYS A 439 -28.73 25.50 -16.56
N VAL A 440 -29.45 24.39 -16.53
CA VAL A 440 -28.90 23.04 -16.56
C VAL A 440 -29.32 22.35 -17.85
N GLN A 441 -28.34 21.99 -18.66
CA GLN A 441 -28.54 21.33 -19.95
C GLN A 441 -28.06 19.88 -19.89
N ASP A 442 -28.79 19.00 -20.54
CA ASP A 442 -28.38 17.61 -20.70
C ASP A 442 -27.08 17.53 -21.50
N ALA A 443 -26.14 16.72 -21.03
CA ALA A 443 -24.82 16.62 -21.65
C ALA A 443 -24.31 15.18 -21.69
N VAL A 444 -23.26 14.94 -22.46
CA VAL A 444 -22.54 13.67 -22.52
C VAL A 444 -21.04 13.92 -22.63
N LEU A 445 -20.27 13.21 -21.81
CA LEU A 445 -18.82 13.15 -21.94
C LEU A 445 -18.44 11.96 -22.83
N LEU A 446 -17.55 12.22 -23.76
CA LEU A 446 -16.97 11.21 -24.65
C LEU A 446 -15.61 10.76 -24.10
N PHE A 447 -15.41 9.45 -24.04
CA PHE A 447 -14.10 8.85 -23.76
C PHE A 447 -13.75 7.86 -24.85
N ILE A 448 -12.48 7.82 -25.26
CA ILE A 448 -11.95 6.73 -26.04
C ILE A 448 -11.20 5.79 -25.09
N ARG A 449 -11.56 4.51 -25.13
CA ARG A 449 -10.94 3.46 -24.31
C ARG A 449 -10.53 2.30 -25.19
N ARG A 450 -9.38 1.71 -24.88
CA ARG A 450 -8.90 0.48 -25.50
C ARG A 450 -9.18 -0.68 -24.56
N ALA A 451 -9.68 -1.77 -25.11
CA ALA A 451 -9.83 -3.05 -24.41
C ALA A 451 -9.31 -4.15 -25.34
N GLY A 452 -8.14 -4.68 -25.01
CA GLY A 452 -7.43 -5.66 -25.84
C GLY A 452 -7.00 -5.05 -27.19
N ARG A 453 -7.53 -5.61 -28.27
CA ARG A 453 -7.27 -5.12 -29.64
C ARG A 453 -8.32 -4.13 -30.14
N ASP A 454 -9.48 -4.05 -29.48
CA ASP A 454 -10.57 -3.19 -29.89
C ASP A 454 -10.48 -1.80 -29.21
N THR A 455 -11.00 -0.80 -29.93
CA THR A 455 -11.16 0.56 -29.43
C THR A 455 -12.65 0.87 -29.30
N PHE A 456 -13.00 1.59 -28.25
CA PHE A 456 -14.38 1.89 -27.90
C PHE A 456 -14.55 3.38 -27.63
N LEU A 457 -15.66 3.93 -28.14
CA LEU A 457 -16.23 5.19 -27.66
C LEU A 457 -17.14 4.88 -26.48
N VAL A 458 -16.86 5.47 -25.32
CA VAL A 458 -17.71 5.37 -24.14
C VAL A 458 -18.49 6.66 -23.98
N LEU A 459 -19.82 6.54 -23.91
CA LEU A 459 -20.71 7.65 -23.59
C LEU A 459 -20.97 7.69 -22.08
N LYS A 460 -20.78 8.86 -21.48
CA LYS A 460 -21.10 9.08 -20.07
C LYS A 460 -22.03 10.29 -19.94
N PRO A 461 -23.35 10.08 -19.88
CA PRO A 461 -24.30 11.16 -19.65
C PRO A 461 -23.94 11.99 -18.42
N THR A 462 -24.16 13.29 -18.49
CA THR A 462 -23.91 14.28 -17.43
C THR A 462 -24.80 15.49 -17.67
N VAL A 463 -24.52 16.60 -17.00
CA VAL A 463 -25.16 17.90 -17.27
C VAL A 463 -24.11 19.00 -17.40
N LYS A 464 -24.40 20.01 -18.23
CA LYS A 464 -23.69 21.30 -18.28
C LYS A 464 -24.49 22.31 -17.44
N VAL A 465 -23.81 23.02 -16.55
CA VAL A 465 -24.44 24.01 -15.67
C VAL A 465 -23.89 25.39 -16.03
N LEU A 466 -24.78 26.31 -16.35
CA LEU A 466 -24.48 27.69 -16.71
C LEU A 466 -25.25 28.62 -15.77
N ALA A 467 -24.68 29.79 -15.47
CA ALA A 467 -25.41 30.86 -14.81
C ALA A 467 -26.51 31.43 -15.74
N ALA A 468 -27.40 32.27 -15.18
CA ALA A 468 -28.50 32.84 -15.93
C ALA A 468 -28.05 33.66 -17.17
N ASP A 469 -26.91 34.34 -17.05
CA ASP A 469 -26.24 35.11 -18.10
C ASP A 469 -25.48 34.26 -19.14
N GLY A 470 -25.41 32.93 -18.93
CA GLY A 470 -24.69 32.00 -19.81
C GLY A 470 -23.22 31.78 -19.44
N SER A 471 -22.70 32.45 -18.41
CA SER A 471 -21.35 32.21 -17.92
C SER A 471 -21.22 30.85 -17.19
N PRO A 472 -20.00 30.29 -17.05
CA PRO A 472 -19.79 29.06 -16.28
C PRO A 472 -20.20 29.22 -14.82
N ALA A 473 -20.93 28.24 -14.28
CA ALA A 473 -21.29 28.25 -12.87
C ALA A 473 -20.05 28.10 -11.96
N PRO A 474 -20.05 28.68 -10.75
CA PRO A 474 -19.03 28.39 -9.74
C PRO A 474 -18.90 26.87 -9.50
N LYS A 475 -17.68 26.39 -9.30
CA LYS A 475 -17.40 24.93 -9.20
C LYS A 475 -18.17 24.24 -8.07
N GLU A 476 -18.38 24.92 -6.96
CA GLU A 476 -19.11 24.38 -5.80
C GLU A 476 -20.60 24.22 -6.13
N ASP A 477 -21.22 25.24 -6.70
CA ASP A 477 -22.62 25.23 -7.13
C ASP A 477 -22.86 24.20 -8.24
N GLU A 478 -21.98 24.14 -9.24
CA GLU A 478 -22.02 23.12 -10.29
C GLU A 478 -21.96 21.71 -9.70
N LYS A 479 -21.07 21.47 -8.73
CA LYS A 479 -20.93 20.18 -8.04
C LYS A 479 -22.19 19.84 -7.25
N ALA A 480 -22.77 20.80 -6.51
CA ALA A 480 -24.00 20.61 -5.75
C ALA A 480 -25.18 20.25 -6.67
N ILE A 481 -25.35 20.98 -7.77
CA ILE A 481 -26.40 20.73 -8.77
C ILE A 481 -26.21 19.35 -9.43
N LYS A 482 -24.99 19.04 -9.88
CA LYS A 482 -24.67 17.73 -10.46
C LYS A 482 -24.95 16.60 -9.48
N LEU A 483 -24.60 16.76 -8.20
CA LEU A 483 -24.86 15.75 -7.18
C LEU A 483 -26.37 15.57 -6.93
N GLY A 484 -27.14 16.65 -6.90
CA GLY A 484 -28.59 16.61 -6.74
C GLY A 484 -29.31 15.90 -7.89
N ILE A 485 -28.83 16.07 -9.13
CA ILE A 485 -29.43 15.47 -10.33
C ILE A 485 -28.90 14.05 -10.58
N LEU A 486 -27.58 13.91 -10.70
CA LEU A 486 -26.93 12.67 -11.14
C LEU A 486 -26.73 11.68 -9.98
N GLY A 487 -26.71 12.15 -8.73
CA GLY A 487 -26.49 11.30 -7.57
C GLY A 487 -27.56 10.22 -7.40
N TYR A 488 -28.81 10.49 -7.78
CA TYR A 488 -29.95 9.56 -7.67
C TYR A 488 -30.40 8.98 -9.03
N GLN A 489 -29.53 9.07 -10.03
CA GLN A 489 -29.79 8.49 -11.34
C GLN A 489 -29.56 6.96 -11.29
N HIS A 490 -30.62 6.20 -11.06
CA HIS A 490 -30.62 4.74 -11.11
C HIS A 490 -30.38 4.21 -12.54
N ASN A 491 -30.09 2.92 -12.67
CA ASN A 491 -29.73 2.27 -13.93
C ASN A 491 -30.71 2.52 -15.08
N ASP A 492 -32.01 2.45 -14.84
CA ASP A 492 -33.05 2.65 -15.85
C ASP A 492 -33.02 4.08 -16.42
N LYS A 493 -32.93 5.08 -15.53
CA LYS A 493 -32.80 6.50 -15.90
C LYS A 493 -31.45 6.78 -16.58
N PHE A 494 -30.38 6.12 -16.15
CA PHE A 494 -29.07 6.25 -16.77
C PHE A 494 -29.03 5.64 -18.17
N ASP A 495 -29.54 4.42 -18.34
CA ASP A 495 -29.63 3.73 -19.63
C ASP A 495 -30.51 4.51 -20.61
N ALA A 496 -31.65 5.06 -20.15
CA ALA A 496 -32.48 5.93 -20.96
C ALA A 496 -31.72 7.18 -21.46
N ALA A 497 -30.88 7.79 -20.61
CA ALA A 497 -30.05 8.91 -21.01
C ALA A 497 -28.97 8.50 -22.03
N VAL A 498 -28.35 7.34 -21.86
CA VAL A 498 -27.39 6.77 -22.83
C VAL A 498 -28.08 6.48 -24.17
N GLU A 499 -29.26 5.86 -24.16
CA GLU A 499 -30.02 5.53 -25.37
C GLU A 499 -30.52 6.78 -26.10
N ARG A 500 -30.90 7.84 -25.38
CA ARG A 500 -31.22 9.13 -26.00
C ARG A 500 -30.01 9.68 -26.75
N TRP A 501 -28.85 9.77 -26.09
CA TRP A 501 -27.62 10.23 -26.73
C TRP A 501 -27.21 9.33 -27.90
N ARG A 502 -27.29 8.01 -27.73
CA ARG A 502 -27.03 7.05 -28.81
C ARG A 502 -27.89 7.32 -30.05
N ARG A 503 -29.20 7.57 -29.89
CA ARG A 503 -30.11 7.86 -31.00
C ARG A 503 -29.83 9.21 -31.65
N GLN A 504 -29.46 10.22 -30.86
CA GLN A 504 -29.15 11.56 -31.34
C GLN A 504 -27.81 11.61 -32.09
N LEU A 505 -26.81 10.87 -31.60
CA LEU A 505 -25.46 10.92 -32.14
C LEU A 505 -25.26 9.94 -33.31
N PHE A 506 -25.82 8.73 -33.23
CA PHE A 506 -25.48 7.65 -34.16
C PHE A 506 -26.68 7.21 -35.01
N GLY A 507 -26.42 6.88 -36.27
CA GLY A 507 -27.20 6.03 -37.19
C GLY A 507 -26.55 4.64 -37.32
N GLU A 508 -26.95 3.84 -38.31
CA GLU A 508 -26.24 2.59 -38.66
C GLU A 508 -24.96 2.92 -39.44
N GLY A 509 -23.82 2.31 -39.09
CA GLY A 509 -22.54 2.55 -39.78
C GLY A 509 -22.03 3.99 -39.75
N THR A 510 -22.32 4.75 -38.69
CA THR A 510 -22.06 6.21 -38.65
C THR A 510 -20.59 6.54 -38.87
N GLN A 511 -20.32 7.44 -39.81
CA GLN A 511 -18.99 7.99 -40.06
C GLN A 511 -18.95 9.47 -39.72
N PHE A 512 -17.85 9.91 -39.12
CA PHE A 512 -17.58 11.30 -38.82
C PHE A 512 -16.19 11.67 -39.35
N SER A 513 -16.13 12.69 -40.21
CA SER A 513 -14.88 13.22 -40.74
C SER A 513 -14.38 14.37 -39.87
N CYS A 514 -13.05 14.49 -39.72
CA CYS A 514 -12.43 15.61 -39.02
C CYS A 514 -11.38 16.30 -39.92
N PRO A 515 -11.60 17.56 -40.35
CA PRO A 515 -12.76 18.41 -40.04
C PRO A 515 -14.08 17.92 -40.68
N PRO A 516 -15.24 18.49 -40.28
CA PRO A 516 -16.56 18.12 -40.80
C PRO A 516 -16.75 18.58 -42.26
N SER A 517 -16.03 17.96 -43.19
CA SER A 517 -16.15 18.11 -44.64
C SER A 517 -15.74 16.81 -45.33
N GLU A 518 -16.23 16.57 -46.55
CA GLU A 518 -16.12 15.29 -47.25
C GLU A 518 -14.66 14.89 -47.62
N ASP A 519 -13.72 15.84 -47.66
CA ASP A 519 -12.37 15.66 -48.22
C ASP A 519 -11.21 15.59 -47.20
N SER A 520 -11.46 15.50 -45.89
CA SER A 520 -10.37 15.51 -44.90
C SER A 520 -9.51 14.24 -44.85
N GLY A 521 -10.09 13.08 -45.20
CA GLY A 521 -9.45 11.77 -45.13
C GLY A 521 -9.25 11.21 -43.71
N PHE A 522 -9.64 11.93 -42.65
CA PHE A 522 -9.56 11.47 -41.26
C PHE A 522 -10.95 11.07 -40.75
N VAL A 523 -11.29 9.79 -40.90
CA VAL A 523 -12.64 9.28 -40.62
C VAL A 523 -12.68 8.45 -39.33
N PHE A 524 -13.66 8.76 -38.48
CA PHE A 524 -14.06 7.91 -37.36
C PHE A 524 -15.28 7.09 -37.78
N THR A 525 -15.28 5.78 -37.50
CA THR A 525 -16.46 4.93 -37.71
C THR A 525 -16.95 4.36 -36.39
N ILE A 526 -18.25 4.49 -36.12
CA ILE A 526 -18.86 4.05 -34.86
C ILE A 526 -19.97 3.06 -35.17
N ASP A 527 -19.90 1.88 -34.54
CA ASP A 527 -20.97 0.90 -34.61
C ASP A 527 -22.10 1.30 -33.66
N ARG A 528 -23.35 1.24 -34.15
CA ARG A 528 -24.53 1.68 -33.38
C ARG A 528 -24.83 0.80 -32.17
N ALA A 529 -24.44 -0.47 -32.19
CA ALA A 529 -24.79 -1.41 -31.13
C ALA A 529 -23.87 -1.25 -29.91
N PRO A 530 -24.41 -1.09 -28.69
CA PRO A 530 -23.59 -1.06 -27.50
C PRO A 530 -23.01 -2.44 -27.22
N VAL A 531 -21.81 -2.45 -26.63
CA VAL A 531 -21.16 -3.66 -26.14
C VAL A 531 -21.97 -4.24 -24.97
N SER A 532 -22.11 -5.57 -24.92
CA SER A 532 -22.68 -6.27 -23.78
C SER A 532 -21.87 -7.51 -23.43
N ALA A 533 -21.92 -7.89 -22.16
CA ALA A 533 -21.24 -9.06 -21.64
C ALA A 533 -22.25 -10.07 -21.06
N ALA A 534 -22.10 -11.33 -21.46
CA ALA A 534 -22.78 -12.46 -20.84
C ALA A 534 -22.01 -12.90 -19.60
N ILE A 535 -22.68 -12.93 -18.44
CA ILE A 535 -22.06 -13.21 -17.15
C ILE A 535 -22.43 -14.63 -16.71
N VAL A 536 -21.42 -15.48 -16.58
CA VAL A 536 -21.54 -16.82 -16.00
C VAL A 536 -22.00 -16.69 -14.55
N ALA A 537 -23.05 -17.45 -14.21
CA ALA A 537 -23.63 -17.50 -12.87
C ALA A 537 -22.61 -18.05 -11.87
N ALA A 538 -22.61 -17.51 -10.65
CA ALA A 538 -21.95 -18.18 -9.53
C ALA A 538 -22.75 -19.44 -9.16
N PRO A 539 -22.12 -20.45 -8.53
CA PRO A 539 -22.82 -21.68 -8.23
C PRO A 539 -24.02 -21.44 -7.30
N GLY A 540 -25.19 -21.97 -7.65
CA GLY A 540 -26.45 -21.80 -6.91
C GLY A 540 -27.36 -20.67 -7.42
N GLU A 541 -26.95 -19.92 -8.44
CA GLU A 541 -27.76 -18.84 -9.02
C GLU A 541 -28.49 -19.31 -10.28
N ALA A 542 -29.66 -18.72 -10.53
CA ALA A 542 -30.48 -19.07 -11.68
C ALA A 542 -29.80 -18.69 -13.01
N ALA A 543 -29.89 -19.58 -14.00
CA ALA A 543 -29.46 -19.34 -15.35
C ALA A 543 -30.54 -18.66 -16.20
N ILE A 544 -30.13 -17.96 -17.25
CA ILE A 544 -31.00 -17.42 -18.30
C ILE A 544 -30.83 -18.23 -19.60
N PRO A 545 -31.81 -18.21 -20.53
CA PRO A 545 -31.70 -18.92 -21.80
C PRO A 545 -30.50 -18.46 -22.64
N GLU A 546 -29.74 -19.39 -23.23
CA GLU A 546 -28.56 -19.07 -24.05
C GLU A 546 -28.87 -18.12 -25.22
N LYS A 547 -30.06 -18.24 -25.83
CA LYS A 547 -30.53 -17.34 -26.90
C LYS A 547 -30.53 -15.86 -26.46
N ALA A 548 -30.77 -15.57 -25.19
CA ALA A 548 -30.74 -14.20 -24.67
C ALA A 548 -29.32 -13.62 -24.67
N ALA A 549 -28.30 -14.47 -24.47
CA ALA A 549 -26.89 -14.09 -24.40
C ALA A 549 -26.16 -14.13 -25.75
N ALA A 550 -26.79 -14.68 -26.80
CA ALA A 550 -26.15 -14.90 -28.11
C ALA A 550 -25.60 -13.63 -28.79
N LYS A 551 -26.14 -12.45 -28.44
CA LYS A 551 -25.70 -11.15 -28.99
C LYS A 551 -24.61 -10.46 -28.16
N SER A 552 -24.21 -11.04 -27.03
CA SER A 552 -23.16 -10.48 -26.20
C SER A 552 -21.78 -10.77 -26.79
N VAL A 553 -21.00 -9.71 -26.99
CA VAL A 553 -19.67 -9.78 -27.59
C VAL A 553 -18.58 -10.06 -26.55
N GLN A 554 -18.88 -9.82 -25.28
CA GLN A 554 -18.00 -10.12 -24.15
C GLN A 554 -18.56 -11.26 -23.30
N LYS A 555 -17.67 -11.91 -22.56
CA LYS A 555 -18.01 -12.89 -21.54
C LYS A 555 -17.35 -12.50 -20.22
N GLY A 556 -18.04 -12.78 -19.12
CA GLY A 556 -17.56 -12.55 -17.77
C GLY A 556 -18.15 -13.57 -16.81
N PHE A 557 -17.88 -13.42 -15.53
CA PHE A 557 -18.36 -14.33 -14.49
C PHE A 557 -18.61 -13.59 -13.18
N ARG A 558 -19.42 -14.19 -12.29
CA ARG A 558 -19.65 -13.67 -10.95
C ARG A 558 -18.90 -14.51 -9.91
N ILE A 559 -18.16 -13.84 -9.03
CA ILE A 559 -17.57 -14.45 -7.84
C ILE A 559 -18.52 -14.31 -6.64
N ARG A 560 -18.47 -15.30 -5.73
CA ARG A 560 -19.25 -15.27 -4.49
C ARG A 560 -18.69 -14.21 -3.53
N GLU A 561 -19.58 -13.66 -2.70
CA GLU A 561 -19.16 -12.71 -1.66
C GLU A 561 -18.21 -13.40 -0.67
N PRO A 562 -17.00 -12.84 -0.41
CA PRO A 562 -16.03 -13.46 0.48
C PRO A 562 -16.50 -13.49 1.93
N ASN A 563 -16.24 -14.60 2.61
CA ASN A 563 -16.60 -14.81 4.00
C ASN A 563 -15.58 -14.19 4.96
N LEU A 564 -16.07 -13.71 6.10
CA LEU A 564 -15.27 -13.28 7.25
C LEU A 564 -15.37 -14.33 8.36
N LEU A 565 -14.33 -14.45 9.18
CA LEU A 565 -14.25 -15.38 10.30
C LEU A 565 -14.46 -14.68 11.64
N PHE A 566 -15.21 -15.34 12.52
CA PHE A 566 -15.59 -14.91 13.86
C PHE A 566 -15.45 -16.08 14.84
N ALA A 567 -15.31 -15.78 16.14
CA ALA A 567 -15.34 -16.82 17.17
C ALA A 567 -16.80 -17.23 17.46
N SER A 568 -17.06 -18.52 17.64
CA SER A 568 -18.41 -19.01 17.98
C SER A 568 -18.85 -18.57 19.38
N LYS A 569 -20.14 -18.28 19.55
CA LYS A 569 -20.76 -18.10 20.89
C LYS A 569 -20.97 -19.43 21.63
N GLY A 570 -21.26 -20.51 20.90
CA GLY A 570 -21.67 -21.79 21.48
C GLY A 570 -20.56 -22.84 21.56
N ASN A 571 -19.41 -22.61 20.92
CA ASN A 571 -18.35 -23.60 20.74
C ASN A 571 -16.97 -22.91 20.83
N THR A 572 -15.88 -23.68 20.93
CA THR A 572 -14.51 -23.14 20.91
C THR A 572 -13.96 -22.88 19.49
N GLY A 573 -14.75 -23.18 18.45
CA GLY A 573 -14.36 -23.05 17.05
C GLY A 573 -14.63 -21.68 16.40
N MET A 574 -14.27 -21.57 15.12
CA MET A 574 -14.58 -20.41 14.28
C MET A 574 -15.83 -20.66 13.44
N VAL A 575 -16.55 -19.59 13.17
CA VAL A 575 -17.71 -19.54 12.27
C VAL A 575 -17.49 -18.49 11.20
N ASN A 576 -18.19 -18.59 10.08
CA ASN A 576 -18.04 -17.66 8.97
C ASN A 576 -19.35 -16.94 8.65
N ASP A 577 -19.24 -15.68 8.25
CA ASP A 577 -20.35 -14.87 7.76
C ASP A 577 -19.81 -13.85 6.74
N PRO A 578 -20.43 -13.67 5.55
CA PRO A 578 -20.00 -12.63 4.61
C PRO A 578 -20.33 -11.21 5.10
N HIS A 579 -21.16 -11.01 6.11
CA HIS A 579 -21.58 -9.69 6.58
C HIS A 579 -20.93 -9.35 7.93
N PRO A 580 -20.14 -8.26 8.03
CA PRO A 580 -19.36 -7.97 9.24
C PRO A 580 -20.24 -7.72 10.48
N VAL A 581 -21.28 -6.89 10.35
CA VAL A 581 -22.20 -6.58 11.47
C VAL A 581 -23.00 -7.81 11.91
N ARG A 582 -23.62 -8.56 10.99
CA ARG A 582 -24.36 -9.79 11.30
C ARG A 582 -23.45 -10.84 11.96
N GLY A 583 -22.22 -10.98 11.45
CA GLY A 583 -21.21 -11.86 12.00
C GLY A 583 -20.94 -11.57 13.47
N LEU A 584 -20.76 -10.31 13.86
CA LEU A 584 -20.57 -9.93 15.27
C LEU A 584 -21.83 -10.06 16.12
N VAL A 585 -23.00 -9.64 15.60
CA VAL A 585 -24.27 -9.75 16.35
C VAL A 585 -24.57 -11.22 16.67
N SER A 586 -24.36 -12.11 15.70
CA SER A 586 -24.64 -13.54 15.83
C SER A 586 -23.55 -14.27 16.63
N ASN A 587 -22.31 -13.78 16.60
CA ASN A 587 -21.13 -14.49 17.11
C ASN A 587 -20.28 -13.61 18.06
N ARG A 588 -18.97 -13.84 18.14
CA ARG A 588 -18.02 -13.02 18.91
C ARG A 588 -16.88 -12.54 18.00
N PRO A 589 -16.18 -11.46 18.37
CA PRO A 589 -14.97 -11.06 17.66
C PRO A 589 -13.99 -12.22 17.47
N PHE A 590 -13.26 -12.21 16.36
CA PHE A 590 -12.28 -13.25 16.03
C PHE A 590 -11.29 -13.53 17.16
N ASP A 591 -10.89 -12.51 17.91
CA ASP A 591 -9.92 -12.62 19.00
C ASP A 591 -10.55 -12.84 20.39
N PHE A 592 -11.84 -13.20 20.48
CA PHE A 592 -12.57 -13.33 21.74
C PHE A 592 -11.94 -14.30 22.75
N SER A 593 -11.11 -15.25 22.29
CA SER A 593 -10.28 -16.09 23.16
C SER A 593 -9.45 -15.29 24.16
N LEU A 594 -8.95 -14.10 23.79
CA LEU A 594 -8.19 -13.19 24.67
C LEU A 594 -9.02 -12.61 25.81
N THR A 595 -10.31 -12.38 25.53
CA THR A 595 -11.24 -11.90 26.55
C THR A 595 -11.64 -13.04 27.47
N ARG A 596 -11.94 -14.22 26.90
CA ARG A 596 -12.27 -15.42 27.67
C ARG A 596 -11.14 -15.87 28.60
N SER A 597 -9.88 -15.70 28.21
CA SER A 597 -8.72 -16.03 29.05
C SER A 597 -8.41 -14.98 30.12
N GLY A 598 -9.10 -13.83 30.13
CA GLY A 598 -8.85 -12.73 31.06
C GLY A 598 -7.67 -11.82 30.69
N MET A 599 -6.91 -12.15 29.64
CA MET A 599 -5.73 -11.39 29.21
C MET A 599 -6.05 -9.97 28.73
N ALA A 600 -7.24 -9.77 28.14
CA ALA A 600 -7.71 -8.46 27.74
C ALA A 600 -9.24 -8.40 27.92
N HIS A 601 -9.63 -8.06 29.15
CA HIS A 601 -11.00 -8.12 29.65
C HIS A 601 -11.77 -6.81 29.50
N ASP A 602 -11.12 -5.67 29.25
CA ASP A 602 -11.75 -4.37 29.01
C ASP A 602 -11.00 -3.54 27.97
N ILE A 603 -11.62 -2.44 27.53
CA ILE A 603 -10.99 -1.37 26.75
C ILE A 603 -11.19 -0.06 27.49
N LYS A 604 -10.10 0.62 27.85
CA LYS A 604 -10.08 1.89 28.58
C LYS A 604 -9.82 3.06 27.64
N LEU A 605 -10.71 4.05 27.66
CA LEU A 605 -10.57 5.26 26.86
C LEU A 605 -9.83 6.35 27.62
N GLY A 606 -8.93 7.05 26.93
CA GLY A 606 -8.55 8.42 27.27
C GLY A 606 -9.34 9.40 26.41
N VAL A 607 -9.69 10.58 26.93
CA VAL A 607 -10.40 11.61 26.16
C VAL A 607 -9.66 12.92 26.23
N ILE A 608 -9.42 13.52 25.07
CA ILE A 608 -8.95 14.89 24.90
C ILE A 608 -10.09 15.68 24.30
N CYS A 609 -10.64 16.62 25.06
CA CYS A 609 -11.79 17.40 24.64
C CYS A 609 -11.70 18.80 25.26
N PRO A 610 -11.79 19.87 24.46
CA PRO A 610 -11.82 21.23 24.98
C PRO A 610 -12.91 21.42 26.04
N GLN A 611 -12.61 22.28 27.03
CA GLN A 611 -13.42 22.41 28.24
C GLN A 611 -14.91 22.73 27.99
N PRO A 612 -15.28 23.61 27.04
CA PRO A 612 -16.70 23.93 26.79
C PRO A 612 -17.54 22.72 26.35
N GLU A 613 -16.96 21.80 25.58
CA GLU A 613 -17.65 20.61 25.06
C GLU A 613 -17.63 19.43 26.03
N GLY A 614 -16.87 19.53 27.14
CA GLY A 614 -16.55 18.38 27.99
C GLY A 614 -17.77 17.64 28.53
N SER A 615 -18.71 18.36 29.14
CA SER A 615 -19.92 17.78 29.73
C SER A 615 -20.85 17.16 28.67
N ALA A 616 -21.08 17.89 27.57
CA ALA A 616 -21.93 17.42 26.48
C ALA A 616 -21.35 16.18 25.79
N THR A 617 -20.03 16.17 25.55
CA THR A 617 -19.31 15.03 24.96
C THR A 617 -19.39 13.81 25.88
N ALA A 618 -19.11 13.98 27.18
CA ALA A 618 -19.16 12.87 28.14
C ALA A 618 -20.55 12.21 28.18
N ALA A 619 -21.61 13.02 28.22
CA ALA A 619 -22.98 12.51 28.16
C ALA A 619 -23.25 11.74 26.86
N ARG A 620 -22.79 12.25 25.71
CA ARG A 620 -22.96 11.61 24.40
C ARG A 620 -22.19 10.31 24.28
N LEU A 621 -20.99 10.18 24.85
CA LEU A 621 -20.19 8.95 24.75
C LEU A 621 -20.85 7.74 25.43
N THR A 622 -21.69 7.96 26.45
CA THR A 622 -22.47 6.88 27.09
C THR A 622 -23.42 6.15 26.11
N MET A 623 -23.73 6.77 24.96
CA MET A 623 -24.53 6.13 23.91
C MET A 623 -23.91 4.83 23.38
N LEU A 624 -22.59 4.65 23.50
CA LEU A 624 -21.88 3.44 23.07
C LEU A 624 -22.24 2.21 23.92
N GLU A 625 -22.74 2.41 25.13
CA GLU A 625 -23.16 1.33 26.02
C GLU A 625 -24.63 0.94 25.78
N GLN A 626 -25.39 1.77 25.06
CA GLN A 626 -26.82 1.64 24.89
C GLN A 626 -27.18 1.00 23.55
N ALA A 627 -28.32 0.32 23.51
CA ALA A 627 -28.87 -0.19 22.27
C ALA A 627 -29.39 0.94 21.36
N ALA A 628 -29.31 0.75 20.05
CA ALA A 628 -29.89 1.65 19.05
C ALA A 628 -30.33 0.90 17.79
N SER A 629 -31.48 1.29 17.24
CA SER A 629 -31.97 0.77 15.98
C SER A 629 -31.63 1.68 14.79
N PRO A 630 -31.37 1.11 13.61
CA PRO A 630 -31.09 1.87 12.40
C PRO A 630 -32.36 2.59 11.89
N SER A 631 -32.14 3.69 11.17
CA SER A 631 -33.22 4.38 10.44
C SER A 631 -33.75 3.50 9.30
N GLU A 632 -34.98 3.76 8.82
CA GLU A 632 -35.59 2.96 7.72
C GLU A 632 -34.71 2.90 6.46
N THR A 633 -33.95 3.96 6.18
CA THR A 633 -33.09 4.05 5.00
C THR A 633 -31.80 3.24 5.13
N GLU A 634 -31.48 2.69 6.31
CA GLU A 634 -30.26 1.93 6.59
C GLU A 634 -30.52 0.44 6.88
N LYS A 635 -31.79 0.04 7.05
CA LYS A 635 -32.21 -1.33 7.39
C LYS A 635 -31.91 -2.38 6.30
N ASP A 636 -31.46 -1.97 5.12
CA ASP A 636 -30.95 -2.89 4.10
C ASP A 636 -29.55 -3.43 4.43
N TYR A 637 -28.80 -2.74 5.29
CA TYR A 637 -27.43 -3.11 5.69
C TYR A 637 -27.20 -3.19 7.20
N LEU A 638 -27.82 -2.32 7.99
CA LEU A 638 -27.46 -2.17 9.39
C LEU A 638 -28.40 -3.00 10.27
N LEU A 639 -27.85 -3.69 11.27
CA LEU A 639 -28.61 -4.32 12.36
C LEU A 639 -28.67 -3.39 13.57
N ASP A 640 -29.60 -3.68 14.48
CA ASP A 640 -29.63 -3.06 15.81
C ASP A 640 -28.26 -3.17 16.47
N PHE A 641 -27.75 -2.04 16.94
CA PHE A 641 -26.57 -2.00 17.79
C PHE A 641 -26.99 -2.41 19.20
N PRO A 642 -26.41 -3.48 19.78
CA PRO A 642 -26.84 -3.98 21.08
C PRO A 642 -26.14 -3.29 22.27
N GLY A 643 -25.24 -2.34 22.02
CA GLY A 643 -24.29 -1.83 23.02
C GLY A 643 -22.91 -2.48 22.85
N PHE A 644 -21.85 -1.73 23.16
CA PHE A 644 -20.47 -2.14 22.90
C PHE A 644 -20.12 -3.49 23.54
N ALA A 645 -20.45 -3.66 24.82
CA ALA A 645 -20.12 -4.87 25.57
C ALA A 645 -20.77 -6.12 24.98
N GLN A 646 -22.02 -6.02 24.54
CA GLN A 646 -22.72 -7.15 23.95
C GLN A 646 -22.20 -7.47 22.54
N ALA A 647 -21.92 -6.44 21.73
CA ALA A 647 -21.41 -6.59 20.36
C ALA A 647 -19.99 -7.18 20.31
N PHE A 648 -19.09 -6.70 21.17
CA PHE A 648 -17.67 -7.06 21.14
C PHE A 648 -17.26 -8.06 22.23
N GLY A 649 -18.13 -8.33 23.20
CA GLY A 649 -17.88 -9.34 24.24
C GLY A 649 -16.98 -8.87 25.39
N LEU A 650 -16.67 -7.58 25.50
CA LEU A 650 -15.98 -6.97 26.65
C LEU A 650 -16.45 -5.52 26.89
N PRO A 651 -16.42 -5.02 28.14
CA PRO A 651 -16.78 -3.65 28.48
C PRO A 651 -15.85 -2.59 27.85
N LEU A 652 -16.41 -1.39 27.68
CA LEU A 652 -15.72 -0.16 27.31
C LEU A 652 -15.76 0.80 28.51
N VAL A 653 -14.61 1.16 29.06
CA VAL A 653 -14.49 2.09 30.19
C VAL A 653 -14.34 3.51 29.64
N ILE A 654 -15.39 4.32 29.80
CA ILE A 654 -15.47 5.70 29.32
C ILE A 654 -15.22 6.66 30.49
N PRO A 655 -14.21 7.55 30.41
CA PRO A 655 -13.92 8.49 31.49
C PRO A 655 -14.88 9.67 31.52
N ARG A 656 -14.98 10.31 32.68
CA ARG A 656 -15.69 11.57 32.91
C ARG A 656 -14.73 12.76 32.89
N PRO A 657 -15.21 14.01 32.69
CA PRO A 657 -14.35 15.19 32.66
C PRO A 657 -13.49 15.43 33.92
N GLN A 658 -13.89 14.87 35.07
CA GLN A 658 -13.12 14.97 36.32
C GLN A 658 -12.04 13.88 36.46
N ASP A 659 -12.06 12.85 35.62
CA ASP A 659 -11.15 11.72 35.73
C ASP A 659 -9.76 12.07 35.21
N LEU A 660 -8.73 11.39 35.74
CA LEU A 660 -7.35 11.58 35.29
C LEU A 660 -7.13 11.16 33.82
N SER A 661 -8.02 10.34 33.26
CA SER A 661 -8.03 9.91 31.86
C SER A 661 -8.78 10.88 30.93
N TRP A 662 -9.17 12.06 31.42
CA TRP A 662 -9.72 13.16 30.63
C TRP A 662 -8.82 14.40 30.68
N ARG A 663 -8.52 15.00 29.53
CA ARG A 663 -7.74 16.25 29.46
C ARG A 663 -8.40 17.27 28.53
N ALA A 664 -8.37 18.53 28.92
CA ALA A 664 -8.71 19.65 28.05
C ALA A 664 -7.40 20.24 27.52
N PRO A 665 -7.17 20.26 26.20
CA PRO A 665 -6.00 20.92 25.65
C PRO A 665 -6.17 22.44 25.72
N ASP A 666 -5.06 23.16 25.87
CA ASP A 666 -5.06 24.63 25.69
C ASP A 666 -5.54 25.00 24.28
N GLU A 667 -6.24 26.14 24.17
CA GLU A 667 -6.82 26.60 22.91
C GLU A 667 -6.01 27.77 22.30
N PRO A 668 -5.84 27.81 20.97
CA PRO A 668 -5.19 28.93 20.31
C PRO A 668 -6.04 30.20 20.43
N SER A 669 -5.39 31.34 20.71
CA SER A 669 -6.07 32.65 20.69
C SER A 669 -6.65 32.94 19.30
N PRO A 670 -7.86 33.51 19.19
CA PRO A 670 -8.46 33.93 17.92
C PRO A 670 -7.59 34.89 17.10
N ASP A 671 -6.70 35.65 17.75
CA ASP A 671 -5.85 36.65 17.11
C ASP A 671 -4.60 36.06 16.43
N LEU A 672 -4.35 34.77 16.60
CA LEU A 672 -3.21 34.10 15.95
C LEU A 672 -3.42 33.98 14.44
N THR A 673 -2.33 34.09 13.69
CA THR A 673 -2.37 33.70 12.27
C THR A 673 -2.69 32.22 12.14
N LYS A 674 -3.34 31.84 11.03
CA LYS A 674 -3.74 30.46 10.73
C LYS A 674 -2.61 29.44 10.95
N GLU A 675 -1.40 29.79 10.51
CA GLU A 675 -0.18 28.96 10.67
C GLU A 675 0.19 28.75 12.15
N ARG A 676 0.25 29.84 12.93
CA ARG A 676 0.63 29.80 14.34
C ARG A 676 -0.43 29.09 15.17
N GLY A 677 -1.71 29.36 14.93
CA GLY A 677 -2.82 28.74 15.67
C GLY A 677 -2.93 27.23 15.38
N THR A 678 -2.74 26.80 14.12
CA THR A 678 -2.73 25.38 13.76
C THR A 678 -1.58 24.62 14.45
N ARG A 679 -0.37 25.19 14.45
CA ARG A 679 0.79 24.59 15.15
C ARG A 679 0.60 24.57 16.67
N PHE A 680 -0.03 25.61 17.23
CA PHE A 680 -0.36 25.67 18.65
C PHE A 680 -1.33 24.55 19.03
N ALA A 681 -2.45 24.42 18.30
CA ALA A 681 -3.43 23.36 18.54
C ALA A 681 -2.80 21.96 18.48
N ALA A 682 -1.90 21.71 17.53
CA ALA A 682 -1.17 20.46 17.42
C ALA A 682 -0.30 20.16 18.65
N ARG A 683 0.43 21.16 19.14
CA ARG A 683 1.27 21.03 20.35
C ARG A 683 0.44 20.82 21.61
N ALA A 684 -0.65 21.57 21.77
CA ALA A 684 -1.56 21.45 22.91
C ALA A 684 -2.20 20.05 22.98
N VAL A 685 -2.63 19.52 21.83
CA VAL A 685 -3.14 18.13 21.76
C VAL A 685 -2.04 17.12 22.10
N ILE A 686 -0.83 17.29 21.57
CA ILE A 686 0.31 16.40 21.89
C ILE A 686 0.65 16.42 23.39
N GLN A 687 0.65 17.59 24.00
CA GLN A 687 0.89 17.73 25.44
C GLN A 687 -0.17 16.97 26.24
N ALA A 688 -1.45 17.15 25.93
CA ALA A 688 -2.55 16.42 26.58
C ALA A 688 -2.42 14.89 26.38
N ILE A 689 -1.92 14.42 25.23
CA ILE A 689 -1.64 13.00 24.97
C ILE A 689 -0.53 12.48 25.91
N ASP A 690 0.57 13.21 26.05
CA ASP A 690 1.68 12.81 26.92
C ASP A 690 1.27 12.81 28.40
N GLU A 691 0.45 13.77 28.83
CA GLU A 691 -0.13 13.79 30.17
C GLU A 691 -1.01 12.56 30.44
N LEU A 692 -1.91 12.20 29.51
CA LEU A 692 -2.76 11.01 29.64
C LEU A 692 -1.94 9.72 29.75
N ARG A 693 -0.86 9.62 28.95
CA ARG A 693 0.04 8.47 28.98
C ARG A 693 0.73 8.31 30.33
N SER A 694 1.09 9.42 30.98
CA SER A 694 1.76 9.38 32.28
C SER A 694 0.81 8.97 33.43
N ALA A 695 -0.49 9.22 33.28
CA ALA A 695 -1.46 9.11 34.37
C ALA A 695 -2.11 7.72 34.49
N GLN A 696 -2.38 7.00 33.40
CA GLN A 696 -2.98 5.64 33.41
C GLN A 696 -2.67 4.82 32.14
N ARG A 697 -2.80 3.48 32.21
CA ARG A 697 -2.83 2.59 31.02
C ARG A 697 -4.18 2.74 30.29
N VAL A 698 -4.31 3.76 29.43
CA VAL A 698 -5.40 3.88 28.45
C VAL A 698 -5.07 3.04 27.20
N ASN A 699 -6.08 2.41 26.59
CA ASN A 699 -5.88 1.61 25.38
C ASN A 699 -5.96 2.46 24.10
N VAL A 700 -6.84 3.47 24.07
CA VAL A 700 -7.01 4.37 22.93
C VAL A 700 -7.45 5.75 23.41
N ILE A 701 -6.90 6.81 22.79
CA ILE A 701 -7.22 8.20 23.12
C ILE A 701 -8.18 8.76 22.05
N LEU A 702 -9.36 9.18 22.49
CA LEU A 702 -10.34 9.89 21.67
C LEU A 702 -10.04 11.39 21.71
N ILE A 703 -9.80 12.00 20.56
CA ILE A 703 -9.49 13.42 20.40
C ILE A 703 -10.71 14.10 19.77
N VAL A 704 -11.38 14.96 20.52
CA VAL A 704 -12.58 15.67 20.09
C VAL A 704 -12.20 17.01 19.51
N THR A 705 -12.56 17.27 18.26
CA THR A 705 -12.29 18.51 17.55
C THR A 705 -13.56 19.34 17.41
N PRO A 706 -13.69 20.47 18.12
CA PRO A 706 -14.89 21.30 18.07
C PRO A 706 -15.04 22.00 16.71
N LEU A 707 -16.26 22.43 16.39
CA LEU A 707 -16.57 23.18 15.18
C LEU A 707 -15.70 24.44 15.02
N ARG A 708 -15.49 25.17 16.12
CA ARG A 708 -14.68 26.41 16.13
C ARG A 708 -13.21 26.19 15.73
N TRP A 709 -12.71 24.95 15.78
CA TRP A 709 -11.35 24.64 15.34
C TRP A 709 -11.22 24.48 13.82
N ALA A 710 -12.27 24.68 13.02
CA ALA A 710 -12.21 24.57 11.56
C ALA A 710 -11.02 25.34 10.93
N ASN A 711 -10.71 26.54 11.44
CA ASN A 711 -9.59 27.37 10.99
C ASN A 711 -8.20 26.83 11.42
N TRP A 712 -8.14 25.99 12.45
CA TRP A 712 -6.90 25.46 13.05
C TRP A 712 -6.58 24.02 12.65
N ARG A 713 -7.33 23.44 11.70
CA ARG A 713 -7.15 22.04 11.26
C ARG A 713 -5.99 21.86 10.27
N SER A 714 -5.75 22.85 9.42
CA SER A 714 -4.70 22.77 8.40
C SER A 714 -4.36 24.14 7.84
N PHE A 715 -3.17 24.29 7.27
CA PHE A 715 -2.78 25.43 6.44
C PHE A 715 -1.89 24.97 5.28
N GLU A 716 -1.85 25.77 4.21
CA GLU A 716 -1.03 25.53 3.04
C GLU A 716 -0.46 26.88 2.56
N THR A 717 0.84 26.92 2.34
CA THR A 717 1.61 28.04 1.80
C THR A 717 2.42 27.54 0.59
N ASP A 718 3.09 28.44 -0.13
CA ASP A 718 3.96 28.06 -1.24
C ASP A 718 5.13 27.14 -0.81
N ASN A 719 5.48 27.14 0.48
CA ASN A 719 6.62 26.42 1.03
C ASN A 719 6.23 25.25 1.94
N GLU A 720 4.99 25.15 2.40
CA GLU A 720 4.62 24.17 3.41
C GLU A 720 3.14 23.81 3.34
N ARG A 721 2.83 22.53 3.58
CA ARG A 721 1.48 22.07 3.87
C ARG A 721 1.45 21.32 5.20
N PHE A 722 0.61 21.79 6.11
CA PHE A 722 0.45 21.22 7.44
C PHE A 722 -1.00 20.80 7.70
N ASP A 723 -1.18 19.66 8.36
CA ASP A 723 -2.47 19.11 8.77
C ASP A 723 -2.38 18.61 10.22
N LEU A 724 -3.26 19.11 11.09
CA LEU A 724 -3.32 18.81 12.52
C LEU A 724 -3.46 17.29 12.75
N HIS A 725 -4.38 16.66 12.03
CA HIS A 725 -4.68 15.24 12.18
C HIS A 725 -3.47 14.39 11.79
N ASP A 726 -2.92 14.59 10.58
CA ASP A 726 -1.78 13.82 10.09
C ASP A 726 -0.53 14.04 10.98
N PHE A 727 -0.32 15.25 11.50
CA PHE A 727 0.80 15.56 12.39
C PHE A 727 0.70 14.85 13.75
N VAL A 728 -0.45 14.94 14.42
CA VAL A 728 -0.69 14.22 15.69
C VAL A 728 -0.62 12.71 15.47
N LYS A 729 -1.15 12.19 14.37
CA LYS A 729 -1.07 10.77 14.01
C LYS A 729 0.36 10.29 13.81
N ALA A 730 1.19 11.05 13.09
CA ALA A 730 2.61 10.74 12.90
C ALA A 730 3.35 10.69 14.25
N TYR A 731 3.06 11.64 15.15
CA TYR A 731 3.62 11.66 16.50
C TYR A 731 3.22 10.41 17.31
N CYS A 732 1.93 10.10 17.36
CA CYS A 732 1.39 8.98 18.11
C CYS A 732 1.89 7.62 17.60
N ALA A 733 1.98 7.44 16.28
CA ALA A 733 2.49 6.21 15.69
C ALA A 733 3.92 5.90 16.14
N ARG A 734 4.80 6.91 16.20
CA ARG A 734 6.18 6.77 16.70
C ARG A 734 6.26 6.30 18.15
N LYS A 735 5.26 6.67 18.96
CA LYS A 735 5.18 6.33 20.38
C LYS A 735 4.31 5.11 20.68
N GLY A 736 3.75 4.45 19.66
CA GLY A 736 2.82 3.33 19.85
C GLY A 736 1.48 3.73 20.47
N ILE A 737 1.06 4.99 20.34
CA ILE A 737 -0.16 5.51 20.97
C ILE A 737 -1.33 5.42 19.99
N ALA A 738 -2.37 4.68 20.34
CA ALA A 738 -3.58 4.60 19.52
C ALA A 738 -4.47 5.82 19.74
N THR A 739 -4.90 6.45 18.64
CA THR A 739 -5.77 7.63 18.68
C THR A 739 -6.95 7.55 17.70
N GLN A 740 -8.08 8.14 18.09
CA GLN A 740 -9.25 8.32 17.24
C GLN A 740 -9.68 9.79 17.28
N PHE A 741 -9.71 10.46 16.12
CA PHE A 741 -10.30 11.80 16.03
C PHE A 741 -11.81 11.71 15.90
N LEU A 742 -12.52 12.66 16.51
CA LEU A 742 -13.98 12.76 16.44
C LEU A 742 -14.38 14.22 16.35
N ASP A 743 -15.00 14.59 15.23
CA ASP A 743 -15.57 15.92 15.07
C ASP A 743 -16.88 16.06 15.85
N GLU A 744 -17.08 17.23 16.46
CA GLU A 744 -18.29 17.56 17.23
C GLU A 744 -19.60 17.28 16.46
N ASP A 745 -19.65 17.61 15.17
CA ASP A 745 -20.80 17.36 14.29
C ASP A 745 -21.15 15.87 14.18
N THR A 746 -20.18 14.98 14.37
CA THR A 746 -20.44 13.53 14.34
C THR A 746 -21.28 13.09 15.54
N LEU A 747 -21.19 13.79 16.67
CA LEU A 747 -21.97 13.46 17.88
C LEU A 747 -23.41 14.00 17.84
N THR A 748 -23.69 14.94 16.94
CA THR A 748 -25.01 15.56 16.77
C THR A 748 -25.80 14.97 15.60
N ASP A 749 -25.18 14.17 14.74
CA ASP A 749 -25.82 13.51 13.59
C ASP A 749 -26.93 12.53 14.04
N PRO A 750 -28.12 12.57 13.41
CA PRO A 750 -29.27 11.75 13.78
C PRO A 750 -29.10 10.24 13.49
N GLN A 751 -28.12 9.82 12.68
CA GLN A 751 -27.82 8.41 12.37
C GLN A 751 -27.08 7.71 13.52
N THR A 752 -27.65 7.79 14.72
CA THR A 752 -27.04 7.35 15.98
C THR A 752 -26.61 5.88 15.97
N CYS A 753 -27.40 4.98 15.38
CA CYS A 753 -27.05 3.56 15.24
C CYS A 753 -25.77 3.36 14.41
N ARG A 754 -25.63 4.07 13.27
CA ARG A 754 -24.45 4.01 12.41
C ARG A 754 -23.21 4.52 13.15
N ILE A 755 -23.34 5.67 13.80
CA ILE A 755 -22.24 6.28 14.56
C ILE A 755 -21.75 5.32 15.65
N ARG A 756 -22.68 4.71 16.42
CA ARG A 756 -22.34 3.74 17.47
C ARG A 756 -21.58 2.54 16.92
N TRP A 757 -22.03 1.96 15.81
CA TRP A 757 -21.34 0.84 15.17
C TRP A 757 -19.92 1.22 14.70
N TRP A 758 -19.77 2.32 13.94
CA TRP A 758 -18.49 2.71 13.35
C TRP A 758 -17.48 3.15 14.41
N LEU A 759 -17.92 3.97 15.37
CA LEU A 759 -17.05 4.41 16.47
C LEU A 759 -16.62 3.22 17.32
N SER A 760 -17.54 2.29 17.63
CA SER A 760 -17.18 1.08 18.38
C SER A 760 -16.16 0.20 17.66
N LEU A 761 -16.32 -0.01 16.34
CA LEU A 761 -15.35 -0.75 15.55
C LEU A 761 -13.98 -0.09 15.57
N ALA A 762 -13.93 1.24 15.37
CA ALA A 762 -12.69 1.99 15.36
C ALA A 762 -11.97 1.90 16.71
N LEU A 763 -12.68 2.09 17.82
CA LEU A 763 -12.13 1.95 19.18
C LEU A 763 -11.65 0.51 19.46
N TYR A 764 -12.40 -0.50 19.01
CA TYR A 764 -12.02 -1.91 19.14
C TYR A 764 -10.75 -2.23 18.35
N ALA A 765 -10.71 -1.90 17.06
CA ALA A 765 -9.56 -2.20 16.20
C ALA A 765 -8.29 -1.47 16.67
N LYS A 766 -8.43 -0.19 17.09
CA LYS A 766 -7.33 0.67 17.54
C LYS A 766 -6.83 0.34 18.94
N SER A 767 -7.60 -0.34 19.76
CA SER A 767 -7.12 -0.97 21.01
C SER A 767 -6.40 -2.31 20.75
N PHE A 768 -5.90 -2.52 19.53
CA PHE A 768 -5.20 -3.73 19.09
C PHE A 768 -6.02 -5.02 19.27
N ARG A 769 -7.33 -4.92 19.08
CA ARG A 769 -8.23 -6.07 19.00
C ARG A 769 -8.59 -6.38 17.56
N THR A 770 -8.83 -7.64 17.25
CA THR A 770 -9.13 -8.12 15.89
C THR A 770 -10.60 -8.52 15.81
N PRO A 771 -11.46 -7.67 15.20
CA PRO A 771 -12.91 -7.91 15.19
C PRO A 771 -13.28 -9.11 14.33
N PHE A 772 -12.68 -9.20 13.14
CA PHE A 772 -12.89 -10.29 12.17
C PHE A 772 -11.73 -10.32 11.18
N VAL A 773 -11.56 -11.45 10.51
CA VAL A 773 -10.55 -11.65 9.46
C VAL A 773 -11.16 -12.29 8.23
N LEU A 774 -10.50 -12.21 7.06
CA LEU A 774 -10.96 -12.88 5.85
C LEU A 774 -10.78 -14.39 5.96
N GLN A 775 -11.75 -15.17 5.47
CA GLN A 775 -11.51 -16.58 5.16
C GLN A 775 -10.58 -16.68 3.95
N ALA A 776 -9.33 -17.09 4.18
CA ALA A 776 -8.29 -17.11 3.15
C ALA A 776 -8.69 -17.96 1.92
N ALA A 777 -8.44 -17.44 0.73
CA ALA A 777 -8.69 -18.14 -0.54
C ALA A 777 -7.65 -19.24 -0.83
N GLY A 778 -6.42 -19.09 -0.32
CA GLY A 778 -5.34 -20.06 -0.46
C GLY A 778 -4.38 -20.00 0.74
N ALA A 779 -3.76 -21.12 1.05
CA ALA A 779 -2.73 -21.20 2.08
C ALA A 779 -1.42 -20.56 1.58
N ASP A 780 -0.68 -19.95 2.51
CA ASP A 780 0.69 -19.46 2.27
C ASP A 780 0.83 -18.37 1.18
N THR A 781 -0.24 -17.59 1.00
CA THR A 781 -0.26 -16.36 0.20
C THR A 781 -0.09 -15.13 1.10
N ALA A 782 0.66 -14.15 0.62
CA ALA A 782 0.74 -12.85 1.25
C ALA A 782 0.53 -11.72 0.25
N TYR A 783 0.06 -10.57 0.75
CA TYR A 783 -0.22 -9.41 -0.09
C TYR A 783 0.67 -8.24 0.32
N VAL A 784 1.04 -7.41 -0.65
CA VAL A 784 1.82 -6.20 -0.45
C VAL A 784 1.12 -5.03 -1.12
N GLY A 785 0.85 -3.98 -0.36
CA GLY A 785 0.41 -2.70 -0.90
C GLY A 785 1.61 -1.76 -1.09
N LEU A 786 1.84 -1.30 -2.32
CA LEU A 786 2.83 -0.26 -2.61
C LEU A 786 2.16 1.12 -2.70
N GLY A 787 2.57 2.01 -1.79
CA GLY A 787 2.16 3.42 -1.77
C GLY A 787 3.34 4.35 -2.03
N THR A 788 3.11 5.47 -2.71
CA THR A 788 4.13 6.51 -2.89
C THR A 788 3.58 7.87 -2.50
N SER A 789 4.38 8.67 -1.81
CA SER A 789 4.09 10.07 -1.49
C SER A 789 5.20 10.95 -2.07
N ILE A 790 4.82 12.07 -2.67
CA ILE A 790 5.74 13.04 -3.28
C ILE A 790 5.59 14.34 -2.52
N ASP A 791 6.64 14.75 -1.81
CA ASP A 791 6.74 16.09 -1.26
C ASP A 791 7.30 17.04 -2.32
N ARG A 792 6.49 18.04 -2.68
CA ARG A 792 6.84 19.06 -3.70
C ARG A 792 7.50 20.29 -3.09
N HIS A 793 7.44 20.45 -1.78
CA HIS A 793 7.98 21.59 -1.05
C HIS A 793 9.25 21.22 -0.26
N GLY A 794 9.94 20.15 -0.67
CA GLY A 794 11.08 19.60 0.05
C GLY A 794 12.28 20.58 0.15
N PRO A 795 13.22 20.33 1.08
CA PRO A 795 14.38 21.19 1.31
C PRO A 795 15.16 21.45 0.01
N HIS A 796 15.50 22.72 -0.23
CA HIS A 796 16.21 23.18 -1.44
C HIS A 796 15.47 22.91 -2.77
N GLY A 797 14.14 22.80 -2.75
CA GLY A 797 13.32 22.61 -3.95
C GLY A 797 13.42 21.20 -4.57
N ARG A 798 14.04 20.24 -3.87
CA ARG A 798 14.14 18.85 -4.32
C ARG A 798 12.88 18.09 -3.93
N LYS A 799 12.29 17.37 -4.89
CA LYS A 799 11.16 16.49 -4.64
C LYS A 799 11.62 15.28 -3.83
N VAL A 800 11.07 15.09 -2.64
CA VAL A 800 11.30 13.88 -1.85
C VAL A 800 10.21 12.87 -2.19
N VAL A 801 10.62 11.66 -2.57
CA VAL A 801 9.69 10.56 -2.83
C VAL A 801 9.86 9.52 -1.73
N LEU A 802 8.75 9.20 -1.05
CA LEU A 802 8.68 8.16 -0.04
C LEU A 802 7.88 6.99 -0.57
N GLY A 803 8.49 5.82 -0.59
CA GLY A 803 7.83 4.54 -0.85
C GLY A 803 7.35 3.92 0.46
N CYS A 804 6.17 3.31 0.43
CA CYS A 804 5.60 2.51 1.51
C CYS A 804 5.35 1.09 1.00
N SER A 805 5.87 0.10 1.71
CA SER A 805 5.58 -1.31 1.50
C SER A 805 4.82 -1.84 2.70
N HIS A 806 3.51 -2.06 2.56
CA HIS A 806 2.65 -2.59 3.64
C HIS A 806 2.32 -4.06 3.36
N ILE A 807 2.71 -4.96 4.27
CA ILE A 807 2.50 -6.40 4.14
C ILE A 807 1.23 -6.88 4.85
N PHE A 808 0.55 -7.86 4.24
CA PHE A 808 -0.67 -8.47 4.76
C PHE A 808 -0.56 -9.99 4.71
N ASN A 809 -1.14 -10.68 5.69
CA ASN A 809 -1.25 -12.13 5.66
C ASN A 809 -2.41 -12.62 4.77
N GLN A 810 -2.53 -13.94 4.62
CA GLN A 810 -3.56 -14.60 3.81
C GLN A 810 -5.01 -14.27 4.23
N GLN A 811 -5.21 -13.84 5.48
CA GLN A 811 -6.52 -13.46 6.03
C GLN A 811 -6.79 -11.96 5.91
N GLY A 812 -5.94 -11.24 5.17
CA GLY A 812 -6.07 -9.81 4.90
C GLY A 812 -5.79 -8.92 6.11
N GLN A 813 -5.16 -9.45 7.17
CA GLN A 813 -4.70 -8.63 8.30
C GLN A 813 -3.43 -7.88 7.88
N GLY A 814 -3.43 -6.55 8.04
CA GLY A 814 -2.21 -5.76 7.90
C GLY A 814 -1.25 -6.09 9.03
N LEU A 815 -0.01 -6.45 8.70
CA LEU A 815 1.01 -6.85 9.67
C LEU A 815 1.91 -5.68 10.01
N GLN A 816 2.86 -5.40 9.12
CA GLN A 816 3.87 -4.34 9.27
C GLN A 816 4.00 -3.59 7.97
N TYR A 817 4.50 -2.36 8.05
CA TYR A 817 4.92 -1.60 6.88
C TYR A 817 6.32 -1.06 7.04
N ARG A 818 6.98 -0.76 5.92
CA ARG A 818 8.23 -0.01 5.88
C ARG A 818 8.10 1.22 5.00
N LEU A 819 8.61 2.34 5.50
CA LEU A 819 8.78 3.58 4.76
C LEU A 819 10.23 3.72 4.34
N SER A 820 10.48 4.05 3.08
CA SER A 820 11.82 4.22 2.54
C SER A 820 11.88 5.39 1.58
N LYS A 821 12.94 6.20 1.66
CA LYS A 821 13.22 7.23 0.67
C LYS A 821 13.65 6.59 -0.65
N VAL A 822 13.06 7.03 -1.75
CA VAL A 822 13.47 6.62 -3.10
C VAL A 822 14.67 7.47 -3.52
N GLU A 823 15.79 6.83 -3.85
CA GLU A 823 17.03 7.53 -4.17
C GLU A 823 16.99 8.12 -5.58
N ASN A 824 16.55 7.33 -6.57
CA ASN A 824 16.58 7.71 -7.99
C ASN A 824 15.20 7.55 -8.64
N PRO A 825 14.18 8.35 -8.22
CA PRO A 825 12.85 8.25 -8.78
C PRO A 825 12.83 8.75 -10.23
N SER A 826 12.16 8.00 -11.10
CA SER A 826 11.70 8.53 -12.39
C SER A 826 10.25 8.97 -12.27
N PHE A 827 9.81 9.93 -13.08
CA PHE A 827 8.44 10.44 -13.02
C PHE A 827 7.68 10.15 -14.33
N ASP A 828 6.36 10.20 -14.27
CA ASP A 828 5.55 10.35 -15.48
C ASP A 828 5.69 11.76 -16.05
N ARG A 829 5.23 11.98 -17.30
CA ARG A 829 5.33 13.28 -17.99
C ARG A 829 4.66 14.42 -17.21
N ARG A 830 3.62 14.12 -16.41
CA ARG A 830 2.89 15.11 -15.60
C ARG A 830 3.46 15.28 -14.19
N GLN A 831 4.52 14.55 -13.85
CA GLN A 831 5.15 14.55 -12.53
C GLN A 831 4.15 14.33 -11.38
N ARG A 832 3.15 13.47 -11.63
CA ARG A 832 2.13 13.04 -10.68
C ARG A 832 2.51 11.73 -9.99
N ASN A 833 3.13 10.82 -10.73
CA ASN A 833 3.51 9.50 -10.24
C ASN A 833 5.03 9.33 -10.28
N ALA A 834 5.58 8.77 -9.21
CA ALA A 834 6.99 8.40 -9.12
C ALA A 834 7.13 6.88 -9.31
N PHE A 835 8.14 6.48 -10.06
CA PHE A 835 8.48 5.10 -10.37
C PHE A 835 9.88 4.80 -9.84
N LEU A 836 10.05 3.61 -9.31
CA LEU A 836 11.33 3.19 -8.76
C LEU A 836 12.32 2.90 -9.91
N SER A 837 13.58 3.25 -9.70
CA SER A 837 14.67 2.67 -10.50
C SER A 837 14.75 1.16 -10.24
N ARG A 838 15.44 0.41 -11.10
CA ARG A 838 15.67 -1.03 -10.88
C ARG A 838 16.31 -1.31 -9.51
N ASP A 839 17.26 -0.46 -9.12
CA ASP A 839 17.94 -0.55 -7.82
C ASP A 839 17.01 -0.24 -6.64
N ASP A 840 16.20 0.81 -6.74
CA ASP A 840 15.18 1.14 -5.72
C ASP A 840 14.16 0.01 -5.58
N ALA A 841 13.69 -0.55 -6.71
CA ALA A 841 12.73 -1.65 -6.75
C ALA A 841 13.30 -2.94 -6.13
N ARG A 842 14.58 -3.24 -6.39
CA ARG A 842 15.28 -4.37 -5.75
C ARG A 842 15.34 -4.22 -4.24
N ARG A 843 15.73 -3.04 -3.73
CA ARG A 843 15.76 -2.78 -2.28
C ARG A 843 14.38 -2.91 -1.64
N VAL A 844 13.34 -2.44 -2.33
CA VAL A 844 11.95 -2.64 -1.89
C VAL A 844 11.60 -4.13 -1.83
N GLY A 845 11.97 -4.92 -2.84
CA GLY A 845 11.78 -6.37 -2.84
C GLY A 845 12.52 -7.08 -1.68
N GLU A 846 13.79 -6.73 -1.46
CA GLU A 846 14.59 -7.27 -0.35
C GLU A 846 13.97 -6.92 1.01
N SER A 847 13.49 -5.69 1.17
CA SER A 847 12.78 -5.23 2.36
C SER A 847 11.48 -6.01 2.59
N ILE A 848 10.66 -6.23 1.54
CA ILE A 848 9.43 -7.03 1.64
C ILE A 848 9.76 -8.45 2.12
N ARG A 849 10.77 -9.08 1.51
CA ARG A 849 11.24 -10.43 1.88
C ARG A 849 11.66 -10.48 3.35
N GLN A 850 12.40 -9.47 3.78
CA GLN A 850 12.83 -9.33 5.17
C GLN A 850 11.64 -9.16 6.13
N LEU A 851 10.70 -8.26 5.83
CA LEU A 851 9.50 -8.04 6.65
C LEU A 851 8.71 -9.32 6.86
N PHE A 852 8.52 -10.13 5.81
CA PHE A 852 7.83 -11.42 5.94
C PHE A 852 8.59 -12.42 6.81
N PHE A 853 9.91 -12.52 6.61
CA PHE A 853 10.73 -13.42 7.41
C PHE A 853 10.79 -13.00 8.88
N GLU A 854 10.87 -11.70 9.17
CA GLU A 854 10.81 -11.17 10.53
C GLU A 854 9.44 -11.41 11.18
N ALA A 855 8.36 -11.26 10.41
CA ALA A 855 7.00 -11.47 10.90
C ALA A 855 6.68 -12.92 11.23
N ARG A 856 7.09 -13.85 10.35
CA ARG A 856 6.60 -15.25 10.38
C ARG A 856 7.70 -16.29 10.50
N SER A 857 8.97 -15.89 10.51
CA SER A 857 10.14 -16.80 10.48
C SER A 857 10.14 -17.76 9.29
N ALA A 858 9.38 -17.41 8.24
CA ALA A 858 9.22 -18.16 7.01
C ALA A 858 8.86 -17.17 5.89
N LEU A 859 9.28 -17.50 4.66
CA LEU A 859 8.85 -16.75 3.49
C LEU A 859 7.56 -17.36 2.95
N PRO A 860 6.59 -16.54 2.50
CA PRO A 860 5.40 -17.05 1.84
C PRO A 860 5.78 -17.71 0.51
N ARG A 861 5.06 -18.76 0.13
CA ARG A 861 5.18 -19.35 -1.21
C ARG A 861 4.79 -18.37 -2.30
N ARG A 862 3.71 -17.60 -2.10
CA ARG A 862 3.16 -16.66 -3.10
C ARG A 862 3.03 -15.25 -2.54
N ILE A 863 3.50 -14.26 -3.30
CA ILE A 863 3.31 -12.84 -3.01
C ILE A 863 2.54 -12.16 -4.14
N ILE A 864 1.55 -11.35 -3.76
CA ILE A 864 0.80 -10.49 -4.70
C ILE A 864 1.05 -9.04 -4.32
N ILE A 865 1.58 -8.26 -5.26
CA ILE A 865 1.90 -6.85 -5.09
C ILE A 865 0.83 -6.00 -5.79
N HIS A 866 0.13 -5.17 -5.02
CA HIS A 866 -0.86 -4.22 -5.51
C HIS A 866 -0.26 -2.81 -5.62
N LYS A 867 -0.45 -2.18 -6.77
CA LYS A 867 -0.04 -0.80 -7.06
C LYS A 867 -1.15 -0.03 -7.79
N ARG A 868 -1.25 1.28 -7.58
CA ARG A 868 -2.28 2.15 -8.19
C ARG A 868 -2.01 2.54 -9.64
N PHE A 869 -0.81 2.28 -10.15
CA PHE A 869 -0.38 2.64 -11.49
C PHE A 869 0.62 1.61 -11.99
N GLU A 870 0.94 1.68 -13.29
CA GLU A 870 1.75 0.66 -13.98
C GLU A 870 3.08 0.32 -13.29
N PHE A 871 3.50 -0.94 -13.44
CA PHE A 871 4.86 -1.37 -13.12
C PHE A 871 5.73 -1.21 -14.37
N ARG A 872 6.71 -0.31 -14.31
CA ARG A 872 7.67 -0.15 -15.41
C ARG A 872 8.61 -1.36 -15.46
N ARG A 873 9.27 -1.54 -16.61
CA ARG A 873 10.23 -2.64 -16.82
C ARG A 873 11.26 -2.73 -15.68
N ASP A 874 11.92 -1.61 -15.37
CA ASP A 874 12.93 -1.54 -14.31
C ASP A 874 12.37 -1.93 -12.94
N GLU A 875 11.14 -1.52 -12.62
CA GLU A 875 10.49 -1.89 -11.36
C GLU A 875 10.21 -3.39 -11.30
N ARG A 876 9.72 -3.98 -12.39
CA ARG A 876 9.42 -5.42 -12.45
C ARG A 876 10.70 -6.25 -12.29
N GLU A 877 11.74 -5.90 -13.03
CA GLU A 877 13.03 -6.59 -12.96
C GLU A 877 13.64 -6.46 -11.55
N GLY A 878 13.66 -5.23 -11.00
CA GLY A 878 14.20 -5.01 -9.65
C GLY A 878 13.40 -5.73 -8.55
N LEU A 879 12.07 -5.66 -8.56
CA LEU A 879 11.24 -6.35 -7.58
C LEU A 879 11.44 -7.87 -7.63
N LEU A 880 11.54 -8.46 -8.82
CA LEU A 880 11.82 -9.90 -8.98
C LEU A 880 13.19 -10.27 -8.42
N GLU A 881 14.22 -9.46 -8.65
CA GLU A 881 15.54 -9.65 -8.05
C GLU A 881 15.50 -9.61 -6.52
N GLY A 882 14.81 -8.62 -5.95
CA GLY A 882 14.72 -8.47 -4.49
C GLY A 882 13.88 -9.57 -3.82
N LEU A 883 12.89 -10.10 -4.54
CA LEU A 883 12.01 -11.18 -4.07
C LEU A 883 12.53 -12.58 -4.43
N ALA A 884 13.79 -12.69 -4.85
CA ALA A 884 14.44 -13.97 -5.13
C ALA A 884 14.23 -14.98 -4.00
N GLY A 885 13.77 -16.18 -4.37
CA GLY A 885 13.51 -17.30 -3.46
C GLY A 885 12.05 -17.44 -3.01
N ILE A 886 11.15 -16.55 -3.43
CA ILE A 886 9.69 -16.74 -3.41
C ILE A 886 9.28 -17.44 -4.70
N ALA A 887 8.39 -18.43 -4.61
CA ALA A 887 8.07 -19.28 -5.75
C ALA A 887 7.17 -18.59 -6.77
N GLU A 888 6.20 -17.79 -6.30
CA GLU A 888 5.17 -17.18 -7.13
C GLU A 888 5.03 -15.69 -6.79
N VAL A 889 5.21 -14.80 -7.78
CA VAL A 889 5.07 -13.35 -7.60
C VAL A 889 4.11 -12.79 -8.64
N ASP A 890 2.96 -12.28 -8.19
CA ASP A 890 2.03 -11.52 -9.01
C ASP A 890 2.24 -10.02 -8.80
N MET A 891 2.33 -9.26 -9.89
CA MET A 891 2.36 -7.79 -9.87
C MET A 891 1.10 -7.27 -10.55
N VAL A 892 0.21 -6.66 -9.77
CA VAL A 892 -1.14 -6.30 -10.21
C VAL A 892 -1.36 -4.80 -10.03
N GLU A 893 -1.59 -4.12 -11.14
CA GLU A 893 -2.06 -2.74 -11.18
C GLU A 893 -3.57 -2.72 -10.98
N ILE A 894 -4.07 -1.89 -10.06
CA ILE A 894 -5.49 -1.73 -9.79
C ILE A 894 -5.85 -0.24 -9.82
N THR A 895 -6.71 0.13 -10.76
CA THR A 895 -7.19 1.50 -10.98
C THR A 895 -8.71 1.55 -10.98
N VAL A 896 -9.32 2.65 -10.54
CA VAL A 896 -10.76 2.88 -10.75
C VAL A 896 -10.95 3.42 -12.17
N ASP A 897 -11.76 2.77 -13.00
CA ASP A 897 -12.02 3.27 -14.36
C ASP A 897 -13.08 4.40 -14.34
N ASP A 898 -12.68 5.59 -14.75
CA ASP A 898 -13.52 6.77 -14.70
C ASP A 898 -14.57 6.83 -15.84
N ALA A 899 -14.40 6.03 -16.89
CA ALA A 899 -15.19 6.07 -18.12
C ALA A 899 -16.18 4.90 -18.21
N PHE A 900 -15.70 3.66 -18.17
CA PHE A 900 -16.54 2.47 -18.41
C PHE A 900 -17.68 2.40 -17.39
N ARG A 901 -18.91 2.33 -17.90
CA ARG A 901 -20.11 2.08 -17.09
C ARG A 901 -20.89 0.95 -17.73
N TYR A 902 -21.46 0.10 -16.88
CA TYR A 902 -22.31 -0.99 -17.28
C TYR A 902 -23.60 -0.93 -16.44
N VAL A 903 -24.71 -1.28 -17.06
CA VAL A 903 -26.00 -1.44 -16.41
C VAL A 903 -26.36 -2.92 -16.39
N ASN A 904 -26.94 -3.36 -15.28
CA ASN A 904 -27.36 -4.75 -15.12
C ASN A 904 -28.69 -4.98 -15.84
N SER A 905 -28.92 -6.20 -16.32
CA SER A 905 -30.19 -6.61 -16.94
C SER A 905 -30.78 -7.82 -16.22
N LYS A 906 -32.10 -7.91 -16.20
CA LYS A 906 -32.87 -9.01 -15.61
C LYS A 906 -33.89 -9.54 -16.61
N MET A 907 -34.27 -10.80 -16.47
CA MET A 907 -35.39 -11.37 -17.22
C MET A 907 -36.71 -11.00 -16.54
N TYR A 908 -37.62 -10.39 -17.28
CA TYR A 908 -38.99 -10.09 -16.86
C TYR A 908 -39.96 -10.52 -17.95
N SER A 909 -40.92 -11.40 -17.62
CA SER A 909 -41.91 -11.94 -18.57
C SER A 909 -41.30 -12.47 -19.88
N GLY A 910 -40.15 -13.16 -19.80
CA GLY A 910 -39.45 -13.72 -20.96
C GLY A 910 -38.62 -12.72 -21.79
N LYS A 911 -38.56 -11.44 -21.40
CA LYS A 911 -37.76 -10.39 -22.06
C LYS A 911 -36.65 -9.89 -21.14
N LEU A 912 -35.53 -9.45 -21.75
CA LEU A 912 -34.43 -8.84 -21.04
C LEU A 912 -34.71 -7.34 -20.84
N GLU A 913 -34.77 -6.90 -19.59
CA GLU A 913 -35.00 -5.51 -19.21
C GLU A 913 -33.88 -5.00 -18.31
N VAL A 914 -33.65 -3.67 -18.29
CA VAL A 914 -32.65 -3.05 -17.41
C VAL A 914 -33.10 -3.17 -15.97
N ASP A 915 -32.22 -3.71 -15.12
CA ASP A 915 -32.45 -3.78 -13.68
C ASP A 915 -32.23 -2.39 -13.06
N LYS A 916 -33.04 -2.02 -12.07
CA LYS A 916 -32.92 -0.74 -11.34
C LYS A 916 -31.67 -0.70 -10.44
N PHE A 917 -31.16 -1.87 -10.04
CA PHE A 917 -29.92 -1.98 -9.25
C PHE A 917 -28.68 -2.09 -10.14
N PRO A 918 -27.53 -1.53 -9.71
CA PRO A 918 -26.29 -1.58 -10.47
C PRO A 918 -25.79 -3.02 -10.66
N VAL A 919 -24.75 -3.15 -11.48
CA VAL A 919 -24.01 -4.41 -11.66
C VAL A 919 -23.67 -5.02 -10.30
N ALA A 920 -23.86 -6.33 -10.21
CA ALA A 920 -23.62 -7.06 -8.97
C ALA A 920 -22.14 -6.97 -8.58
N ARG A 921 -21.89 -6.73 -7.30
CA ARG A 921 -20.56 -6.83 -6.71
C ARG A 921 -20.01 -8.25 -6.94
N GLY A 922 -18.73 -8.34 -7.28
CA GLY A 922 -18.09 -9.58 -7.71
C GLY A 922 -18.30 -9.93 -9.20
N THR A 923 -18.88 -9.05 -10.01
CA THR A 923 -18.87 -9.26 -11.47
C THR A 923 -17.48 -8.99 -12.03
N VAL A 924 -16.97 -9.90 -12.87
CA VAL A 924 -15.66 -9.82 -13.52
C VAL A 924 -15.81 -9.96 -15.03
N ILE A 925 -15.17 -9.08 -15.81
CA ILE A 925 -15.16 -9.13 -17.27
C ILE A 925 -13.71 -8.96 -17.77
N PRO A 926 -13.06 -10.01 -18.30
CA PRO A 926 -11.79 -9.83 -18.99
C PRO A 926 -12.00 -8.97 -20.24
N ILE A 927 -11.11 -7.99 -20.40
CA ILE A 927 -11.11 -7.05 -21.53
C ILE A 927 -9.82 -7.15 -22.37
N GLY A 928 -8.92 -8.06 -22.01
CA GLY A 928 -7.73 -8.45 -22.76
C GLY A 928 -7.00 -9.58 -22.04
N ASP A 929 -5.89 -10.05 -22.62
CA ASP A 929 -5.16 -11.22 -22.09
C ASP A 929 -4.64 -10.99 -20.67
N GLN A 930 -4.34 -9.75 -20.28
CA GLN A 930 -3.81 -9.41 -18.95
C GLN A 930 -4.62 -8.31 -18.26
N GLU A 931 -5.84 -8.04 -18.74
CA GLU A 931 -6.67 -6.93 -18.26
C GLU A 931 -8.11 -7.37 -18.02
N ALA A 932 -8.68 -6.96 -16.89
CA ALA A 932 -10.06 -7.24 -16.54
C ALA A 932 -10.73 -6.07 -15.80
N LEU A 933 -12.05 -6.00 -15.90
CA LEU A 933 -12.91 -5.15 -15.09
C LEU A 933 -13.48 -5.98 -13.94
N LEU A 934 -13.40 -5.46 -12.70
CA LEU A 934 -13.97 -6.05 -11.50
C LEU A 934 -14.88 -5.04 -10.78
N TRP A 935 -16.13 -5.41 -10.55
CA TRP A 935 -17.04 -4.62 -9.72
C TRP A 935 -16.87 -4.95 -8.24
N VAL A 936 -15.98 -4.22 -7.57
CA VAL A 936 -15.91 -4.19 -6.10
C VAL A 936 -17.07 -3.35 -5.54
N HIS A 937 -17.36 -2.20 -6.15
CA HIS A 937 -18.52 -1.39 -5.80
C HIS A 937 -19.72 -1.76 -6.68
N GLY A 938 -20.80 -2.27 -6.10
CA GLY A 938 -21.94 -2.81 -6.85
C GLY A 938 -23.07 -3.30 -5.95
N SER A 939 -24.09 -3.90 -6.54
CA SER A 939 -25.21 -4.46 -5.77
C SER A 939 -24.78 -5.75 -5.04
N ALA A 940 -25.12 -5.85 -3.76
CA ALA A 940 -24.89 -7.03 -2.93
C ALA A 940 -26.21 -7.50 -2.27
N ALA A 941 -26.17 -8.66 -1.63
CA ALA A 941 -27.29 -9.15 -0.82
C ALA A 941 -27.52 -8.24 0.39
N ALA A 942 -28.77 -7.89 0.67
CA ALA A 942 -29.15 -7.17 1.89
C ALA A 942 -29.28 -8.13 3.09
N ILE A 943 -29.36 -7.57 4.30
CA ILE A 943 -29.68 -8.35 5.50
C ILE A 943 -31.12 -8.89 5.45
N ARG A 944 -32.06 -8.06 4.99
CA ARG A 944 -33.46 -8.46 4.84
C ARG A 944 -33.63 -9.37 3.63
N ASN A 945 -34.26 -10.52 3.84
CA ASN A 945 -34.58 -11.44 2.76
C ASN A 945 -35.33 -10.71 1.63
N ASN A 946 -34.96 -11.00 0.39
CA ASN A 946 -35.49 -10.40 -0.84
C ASN A 946 -35.14 -8.90 -1.08
N TRP A 947 -34.32 -8.27 -0.23
CA TRP A 947 -33.81 -6.92 -0.48
C TRP A 947 -32.40 -6.97 -1.11
N ARG A 948 -31.99 -5.86 -1.72
CA ARG A 948 -30.63 -5.67 -2.26
C ARG A 948 -29.98 -4.46 -1.61
N TYR A 949 -28.70 -4.58 -1.32
CA TYR A 949 -27.88 -3.51 -0.77
C TYR A 949 -27.02 -2.89 -1.87
N TYR A 950 -26.85 -1.57 -1.83
CA TYR A 950 -25.86 -0.85 -2.62
C TYR A 950 -25.30 0.31 -1.80
N GLN A 951 -24.02 0.21 -1.42
CA GLN A 951 -23.37 1.20 -0.56
C GLN A 951 -23.45 2.61 -1.15
N GLY A 952 -23.84 3.58 -0.34
CA GLY A 952 -24.05 4.97 -0.73
C GLY A 952 -25.31 5.23 -1.56
N LYS A 953 -25.90 4.22 -2.22
CA LYS A 953 -27.11 4.34 -3.06
C LYS A 953 -27.01 5.43 -4.13
N ARG A 954 -25.80 5.71 -4.62
CA ARG A 954 -25.53 6.81 -5.57
C ARG A 954 -25.08 6.32 -6.94
N ARG A 955 -25.81 6.74 -7.99
CA ARG A 955 -25.44 6.62 -9.41
C ARG A 955 -24.98 5.21 -9.83
N ILE A 956 -24.19 5.11 -10.90
CA ILE A 956 -23.71 3.88 -11.52
C ILE A 956 -22.24 3.68 -11.12
N PRO A 957 -21.90 2.54 -10.50
CA PRO A 957 -20.55 2.31 -10.00
C PRO A 957 -19.54 2.17 -11.13
N ALA A 958 -18.34 2.67 -10.88
CA ALA A 958 -17.17 2.41 -11.70
C ALA A 958 -16.63 1.00 -11.39
N PRO A 959 -16.23 0.21 -12.40
CA PRO A 959 -15.41 -0.96 -12.16
C PRO A 959 -13.99 -0.57 -11.75
N LEU A 960 -13.33 -1.47 -11.03
CA LEU A 960 -11.88 -1.50 -10.98
C LEU A 960 -11.35 -2.11 -12.27
N ARG A 961 -10.37 -1.47 -12.90
CA ARG A 961 -9.54 -2.08 -13.95
C ARG A 961 -8.32 -2.70 -13.29
N ILE A 962 -8.16 -4.00 -13.50
CA ILE A 962 -7.05 -4.81 -13.01
C ILE A 962 -6.17 -5.15 -14.20
N ARG A 963 -4.87 -4.90 -14.08
CA ARG A 963 -3.86 -5.29 -15.08
C ARG A 963 -2.76 -6.11 -14.43
N ARG A 964 -2.48 -7.29 -14.98
CA ARG A 964 -1.33 -8.10 -14.60
C ARG A 964 -0.08 -7.63 -15.36
N HIS A 965 0.99 -7.44 -14.60
CA HIS A 965 2.33 -7.10 -15.10
C HIS A 965 3.35 -8.23 -14.95
N ALA A 966 3.11 -9.15 -14.00
CA ALA A 966 3.84 -10.40 -13.78
C ALA A 966 2.96 -11.39 -13.00
N GLY A 967 3.24 -12.69 -13.11
CA GLY A 967 2.58 -13.77 -12.37
C GLY A 967 1.68 -14.67 -13.21
N THR A 968 1.29 -15.81 -12.65
CA THR A 968 0.53 -16.85 -13.35
C THR A 968 -0.79 -17.19 -12.68
N THR A 969 -1.20 -16.48 -11.62
CA THR A 969 -2.46 -16.78 -10.91
C THR A 969 -3.66 -16.72 -11.89
N ASP A 970 -4.75 -17.43 -11.66
CA ASP A 970 -5.93 -17.28 -12.53
C ASP A 970 -6.72 -16.01 -12.16
N LEU A 971 -7.54 -15.50 -13.08
CA LEU A 971 -8.31 -14.26 -12.87
C LEU A 971 -9.36 -14.41 -11.75
N GLN A 972 -9.94 -15.60 -11.57
CA GLN A 972 -10.96 -15.82 -10.56
C GLN A 972 -10.37 -15.72 -9.15
N THR A 973 -9.19 -16.32 -8.93
CA THR A 973 -8.46 -16.21 -7.67
C THR A 973 -8.07 -14.76 -7.37
N LEU A 974 -7.42 -14.06 -8.31
CA LEU A 974 -7.05 -12.64 -8.12
C LEU A 974 -8.28 -11.76 -7.80
N ALA A 975 -9.38 -11.94 -8.55
CA ALA A 975 -10.60 -11.18 -8.34
C ALA A 975 -11.22 -11.47 -6.96
N THR A 976 -11.21 -12.73 -6.52
CA THR A 976 -11.71 -13.15 -5.20
C THR A 976 -10.90 -12.51 -4.07
N GLU A 977 -9.58 -12.48 -4.21
CA GLU A 977 -8.68 -11.88 -3.22
C GLU A 977 -8.83 -10.36 -3.15
N ILE A 978 -8.88 -9.67 -4.30
CA ILE A 978 -9.14 -8.22 -4.36
C ILE A 978 -10.51 -7.89 -3.76
N LEU A 979 -11.53 -8.69 -4.06
CA LEU A 979 -12.87 -8.52 -3.49
C LEU A 979 -12.84 -8.73 -1.96
N GLY A 980 -12.14 -9.75 -1.46
CA GLY A 980 -12.01 -10.03 -0.03
C GLY A 980 -11.26 -8.91 0.71
N LEU A 981 -10.14 -8.46 0.17
CA LEU A 981 -9.33 -7.36 0.73
C LEU A 981 -10.08 -6.02 0.78
N SER A 982 -11.09 -5.81 -0.06
CA SER A 982 -11.97 -4.63 0.07
C SER A 982 -12.80 -4.60 1.35
N LYS A 983 -12.92 -5.73 2.07
CA LYS A 983 -13.66 -5.84 3.34
C LYS A 983 -12.74 -5.68 4.56
N MET A 984 -11.44 -5.52 4.34
CA MET A 984 -10.41 -5.59 5.38
C MET A 984 -9.94 -4.20 5.85
N ASN A 985 -10.70 -3.15 5.55
CA ASN A 985 -10.47 -1.83 6.14
C ASN A 985 -11.30 -1.69 7.44
N TRP A 986 -10.65 -1.88 8.59
CA TRP A 986 -11.30 -1.74 9.91
C TRP A 986 -11.62 -0.29 10.33
N ASN A 987 -11.33 0.72 9.49
CA ASN A 987 -11.80 2.09 9.70
C ASN A 987 -13.23 2.34 9.25
N SER A 988 -13.81 1.45 8.45
CA SER A 988 -15.21 1.53 8.07
C SER A 988 -15.92 0.23 8.41
N PHE A 989 -17.12 0.35 8.95
CA PHE A 989 -18.02 -0.80 9.11
C PHE A 989 -18.93 -1.03 7.91
N ASP A 990 -18.67 -0.35 6.79
CA ASP A 990 -19.31 -0.66 5.51
C ASP A 990 -19.01 -2.10 5.08
N LEU A 991 -19.83 -2.67 4.20
CA LEU A 991 -19.60 -4.02 3.69
C LEU A 991 -18.24 -4.14 2.99
N TYR A 992 -17.81 -3.06 2.33
CA TYR A 992 -16.57 -2.98 1.58
C TYR A 992 -16.12 -1.52 1.36
N THR A 993 -14.85 -1.35 0.99
CA THR A 993 -14.32 -0.12 0.40
C THR A 993 -14.21 -0.27 -1.13
N GLN A 994 -14.12 0.85 -1.85
CA GLN A 994 -14.13 0.82 -3.33
C GLN A 994 -12.84 0.27 -3.94
N VAL A 995 -11.76 0.18 -3.16
CA VAL A 995 -10.44 -0.37 -3.53
C VAL A 995 -9.96 -1.29 -2.40
N PRO A 996 -9.12 -2.31 -2.67
CA PRO A 996 -8.66 -3.22 -1.62
C PRO A 996 -7.83 -2.51 -0.54
N ALA A 997 -7.90 -2.99 0.71
CA ALA A 997 -7.20 -2.39 1.87
C ALA A 997 -5.69 -2.20 1.64
N THR A 998 -5.06 -3.09 0.88
CA THR A 998 -3.67 -2.97 0.40
C THR A 998 -3.35 -1.61 -0.26
N LEU A 999 -4.23 -1.04 -1.07
CA LEU A 999 -4.01 0.24 -1.76
C LEU A 999 -4.47 1.45 -0.96
N GLU A 1000 -5.40 1.27 -0.03
CA GLU A 1000 -5.94 2.34 0.80
C GLU A 1000 -4.95 2.67 1.92
N THR A 1001 -4.57 1.67 2.69
CA THR A 1001 -3.68 1.83 3.84
C THR A 1001 -2.26 2.23 3.42
N SER A 1002 -1.67 1.60 2.39
CA SER A 1002 -0.32 1.95 1.93
C SER A 1002 -0.24 3.42 1.46
N GLY A 1003 -1.30 3.93 0.82
CA GLY A 1003 -1.41 5.33 0.44
C GLY A 1003 -1.54 6.28 1.64
N GLN A 1004 -2.37 5.92 2.63
CA GLN A 1004 -2.53 6.71 3.86
C GLN A 1004 -1.23 6.75 4.68
N ILE A 1005 -0.56 5.61 4.83
CA ILE A 1005 0.74 5.50 5.51
C ILE A 1005 1.80 6.33 4.79
N ALA A 1006 1.90 6.25 3.46
CA ALA A 1006 2.85 7.07 2.70
C ALA A 1006 2.57 8.57 2.86
N ARG A 1007 1.29 8.98 2.96
CA ARG A 1007 0.90 10.37 3.18
C ARG A 1007 1.32 10.87 4.57
N ILE A 1008 0.98 10.14 5.63
CA ILE A 1008 1.30 10.52 7.01
C ILE A 1008 2.80 10.41 7.27
N GLY A 1009 3.43 9.36 6.73
CA GLY A 1009 4.86 9.08 6.86
C GLY A 1009 5.78 10.20 6.39
N ARG A 1010 5.32 11.10 5.51
CA ARG A 1010 6.09 12.29 5.08
C ARG A 1010 6.41 13.25 6.23
N LEU A 1011 5.60 13.25 7.28
CA LEU A 1011 5.77 14.12 8.45
C LEU A 1011 6.73 13.54 9.50
N MET A 1012 7.26 12.33 9.26
CA MET A 1012 8.19 11.69 10.17
C MET A 1012 9.62 12.17 9.86
N GLU A 1013 10.23 12.91 10.78
CA GLU A 1013 11.56 13.53 10.60
C GLU A 1013 12.71 12.50 10.46
N ASN A 1014 12.48 11.23 10.84
CA ASN A 1014 13.40 10.12 10.63
C ASN A 1014 12.70 9.02 9.82
N PHE A 1015 13.02 8.92 8.52
CA PHE A 1015 12.49 7.90 7.60
C PHE A 1015 13.11 6.51 7.86
N GLY A 1016 13.09 6.05 9.11
CA GLY A 1016 13.75 4.79 9.48
C GLY A 1016 12.94 3.54 9.15
N GLU A 1017 13.66 2.41 9.07
CA GLU A 1017 13.12 1.04 8.96
C GLU A 1017 12.40 0.57 10.26
N ALA A 1018 11.70 1.47 10.95
CA ALA A 1018 10.89 1.12 12.10
C ALA A 1018 9.57 0.48 11.63
N ASN A 1019 9.30 -0.71 12.12
CA ASN A 1019 8.06 -1.43 11.85
C ASN A 1019 6.98 -0.93 12.82
N TYR A 1020 5.88 -0.39 12.30
CA TYR A 1020 4.73 0.01 13.11
C TYR A 1020 3.49 -0.80 12.74
N ASP A 1021 2.61 -0.99 13.71
CA ASP A 1021 1.27 -1.49 13.44
C ASP A 1021 0.48 -0.38 12.72
N TYR A 1022 -0.05 -0.71 11.55
CA TYR A 1022 -0.79 0.24 10.72
C TYR A 1022 -2.04 0.82 11.43
N ARG A 1023 -2.58 0.13 12.45
CA ARG A 1023 -3.74 0.59 13.23
C ARG A 1023 -3.50 1.91 13.96
N LEU A 1024 -2.24 2.26 14.19
CA LEU A 1024 -1.86 3.56 14.76
C LEU A 1024 -2.11 4.71 13.78
N LEU A 1025 -1.96 4.46 12.49
CA LEU A 1025 -2.11 5.41 11.41
C LEU A 1025 -3.49 5.39 10.75
N MET A 1026 -4.28 4.37 11.07
CA MET A 1026 -5.67 4.21 10.66
C MET A 1026 -6.56 5.39 11.08
#